data_AF-U5CY67-F1
#
_entry.id   AF-U5CY67-F1
#
_cell.length_a   1.000
_cell.length_b   1.000
_cell.length_c   1.000
_cell.angle_alpha   90.00
_cell.angle_beta   90.00
_cell.angle_gamma   90.00
#
_symmetry.space_group_name_H-M   'P 1'
#
loop_
_entity.id
_entity.type
_entity.pdbx_description
1 polymer ?
#
loop_
_entity_poly.entity_id
_entity_poly.type
_entity_poly.pdbx_seq_one_letter_code
_entity_poly.pdbx_strand_id
1 'polypeptide(L)'
;MATQKFLVRHKDSTYEVDYNAETGLEVLRCQLYSLTLVPPKSQNIYRKDNFPVKDDSDLLADSGSSVEELRVVSMEEDVASASTMETSDKELARLLQEYYASPGKKEFEKRIQSHIRGVLMYEDAVLQEEARKTVPVDELEEKALISLAKEGNFIPSKAEQDHAFLLQLLFWFKKSFRWVNSPPCDACGRETSFINRGTASASELEYGASNVELFGCNSCSRITRFPRYNDPRKLLETRRGRCGEWANCFTLYCRAFGFKSRLILDFSDHVWTECFSDCIGRWMHLDPCEGVYDNPLLYEKGWKKKLSYIIGIAKDGVCDVTKRYTRKWPEVLSRRVLTSEDDVSAVLADITRECRRGLSSQECAILGDCDKKAAEELGKGHDSNDDDSIALPGRQSGDKEWRLARSEIGPEENSSLSCFSCPIRTCIDDHVKSIYNALFLLLCSFAHERVSREKTLENIQMLKSLLVDLRNSPFRRRRALVNPWFLFFTESKMLSSVDGFLSALSLKKDLEGDGSLSVCLSGNPIKVSMALPVALDALDELMYNLENVKRFGMEPLSLPVVKFNRLCSGSVQASGEELPVGIVTSAFDGLRLSKWEEPNGARGAWIVYKLLDGEMQELVAYELMSADDAPERDPKDWIVEGSDDGGCTWVVLDTQHSQFFDSRFMRKTYRVELERRMSNAFRWVTPLEPLSLNVNLEFCIIDLHLFCKHTKMQRLPWPTIRLHGGFSVMSDSYVAGSPAIDCLESNILGARNSVLANPILQYECFCRLTTCHTFFLLPKQADPDFYKIGYVRHVRAYGVEFKEGPDGFGVFASRDVEPTRRARVIMEIPLELMLTISQKIPWMFFPDIVPIGHPIFDIINSANHETDWDLRLACLLLFAFDCEDNFWQLYGDFLPSDNECTSLLLAEEDELSELQDQSLAVTMKEQQQRILEFWEKNWHSGVPLKIKRLADDFERFLWAVGIAQSRCINLRMRIGALVQDANMLIPYADMLNHSFQPNCLLHWRFKDRMLEVMINAGQHIRKGDEMTINYMHGKKNNMFMQRYGFSSPTNPWDSIQFSGNSKIHLDSFLSAFNIAGLPDEFYHNSEDT
;
A
#
# COMPACT_ATOMS: atom_id res chain seq x y z
N MET A 1 48.70 13.18 -30.60
CA MET A 1 48.50 14.49 -29.95
C MET A 1 49.58 14.63 -28.90
N ALA A 2 50.23 15.79 -28.77
CA ALA A 2 51.36 15.99 -27.88
C ALA A 2 50.92 16.75 -26.62
N THR A 3 50.42 16.02 -25.62
CA THR A 3 50.25 16.55 -24.26
C THR A 3 51.61 16.58 -23.57
N GLN A 4 52.05 17.75 -23.12
CA GLN A 4 53.36 17.94 -22.48
C GLN A 4 53.19 18.00 -20.96
N LYS A 5 53.96 17.17 -20.25
CA LYS A 5 53.96 17.10 -18.78
C LYS A 5 54.85 18.16 -18.18
N PHE A 6 54.34 18.95 -17.25
CA PHE A 6 55.10 19.93 -16.47
C PHE A 6 55.07 19.61 -14.97
N LEU A 7 56.20 19.85 -14.30
CA LEU A 7 56.33 19.74 -12.86
C LEU A 7 56.32 21.15 -12.24
N VAL A 8 55.20 21.56 -11.66
CA VAL A 8 54.97 22.92 -11.20
C VAL A 8 55.29 23.05 -9.71
N ARG A 9 56.21 23.96 -9.36
CA ARG A 9 56.50 24.37 -7.99
C ARG A 9 55.79 25.66 -7.58
N HIS A 10 55.20 25.64 -6.39
CA HIS A 10 54.68 26.81 -5.70
C HIS A 10 54.86 26.64 -4.19
N LYS A 11 55.56 27.60 -3.56
CA LYS A 11 56.06 27.49 -2.17
C LYS A 11 56.80 26.15 -1.99
N ASP A 12 56.56 25.43 -0.90
CA ASP A 12 57.19 24.12 -0.63
C ASP A 12 56.54 22.94 -1.38
N SER A 13 55.48 23.19 -2.15
CA SER A 13 54.69 22.14 -2.83
C SER A 13 55.04 22.03 -4.32
N THR A 14 54.87 20.81 -4.85
CA THR A 14 55.18 20.45 -6.24
C THR A 14 54.03 19.61 -6.82
N TYR A 15 53.54 19.97 -8.00
CA TYR A 15 52.35 19.41 -8.64
C TYR A 15 52.66 18.97 -10.07
N GLU A 16 52.10 17.86 -10.54
CA GLU A 16 52.20 17.43 -11.95
C GLU A 16 51.00 17.97 -12.73
N VAL A 17 51.24 18.63 -13.86
CA VAL A 17 50.19 19.27 -14.69
C VAL A 17 50.39 18.92 -16.15
N ASP A 18 49.31 18.46 -16.80
CA ASP A 18 49.28 18.10 -18.22
C ASP A 18 48.82 19.29 -19.07
N TYR A 19 49.75 19.83 -19.87
CA TYR A 19 49.48 20.92 -20.81
C TYR A 19 49.06 20.37 -22.19
N ASN A 20 48.07 21.01 -22.80
CA ASN A 20 47.66 20.77 -24.18
C ASN A 20 47.68 22.08 -24.99
N ALA A 21 48.42 22.08 -26.10
CA ALA A 21 48.54 23.22 -27.00
C ALA A 21 47.21 23.61 -27.70
N GLU A 22 46.22 22.72 -27.76
CA GLU A 22 44.87 23.06 -28.26
C GLU A 22 44.04 23.85 -27.23
N THR A 23 44.42 23.84 -25.95
CA THR A 23 43.72 24.58 -24.87
C THR A 23 44.44 25.86 -24.44
N GLY A 24 45.75 25.96 -24.67
CA GLY A 24 46.54 27.18 -24.47
C GLY A 24 46.80 27.61 -23.02
N LEU A 25 47.64 28.63 -22.88
CA LEU A 25 48.21 29.13 -21.64
C LEU A 25 47.16 29.65 -20.64
N GLU A 26 46.02 30.17 -21.09
CA GLU A 26 44.94 30.61 -20.19
C GLU A 26 44.27 29.43 -19.47
N VAL A 27 44.08 28.28 -20.16
CA VAL A 27 43.57 27.07 -19.49
C VAL A 27 44.61 26.53 -18.50
N LEU A 28 45.91 26.61 -18.83
CA LEU A 28 46.98 26.29 -17.88
C LEU A 28 46.95 27.23 -16.66
N ARG A 29 46.79 28.55 -16.84
CA ARG A 29 46.62 29.52 -15.73
C ARG A 29 45.42 29.18 -14.85
N CYS A 30 44.31 28.75 -15.42
CA CYS A 30 43.15 28.27 -14.66
C CYS A 30 43.43 26.96 -13.90
N GLN A 31 44.09 25.97 -14.51
CA GLN A 31 44.53 24.75 -13.81
C GLN A 31 45.48 25.07 -12.63
N LEU A 32 46.40 26.02 -12.85
CA LEU A 32 47.35 26.50 -11.85
C LEU A 32 46.66 27.24 -10.70
N TYR A 33 45.56 27.95 -10.94
CA TYR A 33 44.79 28.58 -9.87
C TYR A 33 44.23 27.54 -8.89
N SER A 34 43.65 26.45 -9.40
CA SER A 34 43.13 25.33 -8.59
C SER A 34 44.19 24.61 -7.73
N LEU A 35 45.47 24.75 -8.08
CA LEU A 35 46.60 24.10 -7.38
C LEU A 35 47.40 25.06 -6.48
N THR A 36 47.44 26.35 -6.82
CA THR A 36 48.30 27.35 -6.15
C THR A 36 47.53 28.41 -5.37
N LEU A 37 46.23 28.56 -5.64
CA LEU A 37 45.35 29.64 -5.18
C LEU A 37 45.78 31.06 -5.60
N VAL A 38 46.75 31.19 -6.51
CA VAL A 38 47.15 32.48 -7.11
C VAL A 38 46.23 32.79 -8.31
N PRO A 39 45.44 33.88 -8.31
CA PRO A 39 44.49 34.17 -9.38
C PRO A 39 45.17 34.28 -10.76
N PRO A 40 44.56 33.81 -11.87
CA PRO A 40 45.19 33.76 -13.20
C PRO A 40 45.87 35.06 -13.67
N LYS A 41 45.28 36.23 -13.34
CA LYS A 41 45.80 37.56 -13.69
C LYS A 41 46.99 38.02 -12.85
N SER A 42 47.29 37.32 -11.75
CA SER A 42 48.36 37.63 -10.79
C SER A 42 49.44 36.54 -10.73
N GLN A 43 49.39 35.54 -11.62
CA GLN A 43 50.38 34.48 -11.76
C GLN A 43 51.53 34.92 -12.67
N ASN A 44 52.74 35.06 -12.12
CA ASN A 44 53.96 35.01 -12.91
C ASN A 44 54.46 33.57 -12.99
N ILE A 45 54.53 33.03 -14.20
CA ILE A 45 54.99 31.65 -14.48
C ILE A 45 56.41 31.73 -15.07
N TYR A 46 57.33 30.94 -14.52
CA TYR A 46 58.71 30.86 -14.97
C TYR A 46 59.10 29.41 -15.30
N ARG A 47 59.97 29.21 -16.30
CA ARG A 47 60.70 27.96 -16.53
C ARG A 47 61.84 27.78 -15.52
N LYS A 48 62.42 26.57 -15.48
CA LYS A 48 63.51 26.14 -14.58
C LYS A 48 64.79 27.01 -14.63
N ASP A 49 64.99 27.72 -15.73
CA ASP A 49 66.06 28.68 -15.99
C ASP A 49 65.73 30.13 -15.57
N ASN A 50 64.56 30.34 -14.96
CA ASN A 50 63.94 31.62 -14.63
C ASN A 50 63.50 32.48 -15.85
N PHE A 51 63.35 31.91 -17.05
CA PHE A 51 62.67 32.65 -18.14
C PHE A 51 61.15 32.73 -17.88
N PRO A 52 60.53 33.92 -18.00
CA PRO A 52 59.09 34.10 -17.80
C PRO A 52 58.28 33.65 -19.02
N VAL A 53 57.29 32.80 -18.79
CA VAL A 53 56.35 32.28 -19.81
C VAL A 53 55.28 33.34 -20.11
N LYS A 54 55.21 33.81 -21.35
CA LYS A 54 54.29 34.87 -21.79
C LYS A 54 53.21 34.37 -22.74
N ASP A 55 53.56 33.49 -23.67
CA ASP A 55 52.64 32.88 -24.63
C ASP A 55 52.88 31.37 -24.81
N ASP A 56 52.07 30.72 -25.66
CA ASP A 56 52.10 29.27 -25.86
C ASP A 56 53.42 28.75 -26.46
N SER A 57 54.19 29.60 -27.15
CA SER A 57 55.49 29.23 -27.72
C SER A 57 56.58 29.11 -26.65
N ASP A 58 56.46 29.83 -25.54
CA ASP A 58 57.33 29.71 -24.36
C ASP A 58 57.13 28.38 -23.60
N LEU A 59 56.24 27.48 -24.05
CA LEU A 59 56.03 26.15 -23.47
C LEU A 59 56.37 24.99 -24.42
N LEU A 60 56.52 25.24 -25.72
CA LEU A 60 56.79 24.20 -26.71
C LEU A 60 58.30 23.97 -26.86
N ALA A 61 58.79 22.85 -26.31
CA ALA A 61 60.20 22.46 -26.40
C ALA A 61 60.42 21.38 -27.47
N ASP A 62 61.60 21.42 -28.11
CA ASP A 62 62.01 20.42 -29.10
C ASP A 62 62.13 19.02 -28.47
N SER A 63 61.81 17.96 -29.23
CA SER A 63 61.47 16.64 -28.66
C SER A 63 62.64 15.94 -27.93
N GLY A 64 62.74 16.12 -26.60
CA GLY A 64 63.93 15.79 -25.81
C GLY A 64 63.70 15.16 -24.42
N SER A 65 62.74 14.24 -24.29
CA SER A 65 62.60 13.24 -23.19
C SER A 65 63.01 13.69 -21.76
N SER A 66 62.55 14.85 -21.30
CA SER A 66 62.69 15.29 -19.92
C SER A 66 61.47 16.11 -19.49
N VAL A 67 61.06 15.98 -18.23
CA VAL A 67 59.94 16.75 -17.67
C VAL A 67 60.44 18.14 -17.29
N GLU A 68 59.88 19.17 -17.91
CA GLU A 68 60.23 20.55 -17.58
C GLU A 68 59.60 20.98 -16.25
N GLU A 69 60.35 21.78 -15.49
CA GLU A 69 59.96 22.27 -14.17
C GLU A 69 59.54 23.74 -14.29
N LEU A 70 58.32 24.07 -13.88
CA LEU A 70 57.77 25.42 -13.87
C LEU A 70 57.69 25.95 -12.43
N ARG A 71 57.75 27.27 -12.27
CA ARG A 71 57.57 27.94 -10.97
C ARG A 71 56.51 29.04 -11.08
N VAL A 72 55.54 29.02 -10.18
CA VAL A 72 54.53 30.09 -10.04
C VAL A 72 54.91 31.03 -8.90
N VAL A 73 54.71 32.34 -9.09
CA VAL A 73 54.91 33.38 -8.09
C VAL A 73 53.73 34.37 -8.17
N SER A 74 53.15 34.76 -7.03
CA SER A 74 52.14 35.82 -6.98
C SER A 74 52.77 37.21 -7.14
N MET A 75 52.04 38.16 -7.74
CA MET A 75 52.50 39.55 -7.85
C MET A 75 52.43 40.34 -6.55
N GLU A 76 51.70 39.85 -5.55
CA GLU A 76 51.49 40.48 -4.25
C GLU A 76 51.70 39.44 -3.14
N GLU A 77 52.18 39.90 -1.97
CA GLU A 77 52.33 39.09 -0.75
C GLU A 77 51.30 39.53 0.32
N ASP A 78 50.77 38.54 1.02
CA ASP A 78 49.90 38.59 2.20
C ASP A 78 48.41 39.04 2.10
N VAL A 79 47.67 38.53 3.09
CA VAL A 79 46.27 38.82 3.50
C VAL A 79 45.13 38.26 2.63
N ALA A 80 44.73 37.02 2.92
CA ALA A 80 43.33 36.59 2.84
C ALA A 80 43.00 35.62 4.00
N SER A 81 41.90 35.87 4.72
CA SER A 81 41.40 35.00 5.79
C SER A 81 40.29 34.07 5.30
N ALA A 82 39.90 33.08 6.11
CA ALA A 82 39.04 31.94 5.73
C ALA A 82 37.54 32.27 5.46
N SER A 83 37.23 33.44 4.90
CA SER A 83 35.87 33.86 4.49
C SER A 83 35.69 33.93 2.97
N THR A 84 36.73 33.64 2.17
CA THR A 84 36.78 33.94 0.73
C THR A 84 36.40 32.78 -0.21
N MET A 85 36.26 31.54 0.26
CA MET A 85 36.01 30.38 -0.61
C MET A 85 34.66 30.46 -1.35
N GLU A 86 33.58 30.87 -0.68
CA GLU A 86 32.29 31.02 -1.36
C GLU A 86 32.28 32.13 -2.42
N THR A 87 33.08 33.18 -2.23
CA THR A 87 33.22 34.25 -3.22
C THR A 87 34.05 33.80 -4.43
N SER A 88 35.11 33.01 -4.24
CA SER A 88 35.95 32.54 -5.36
C SER A 88 35.19 31.60 -6.31
N ASP A 89 34.36 30.70 -5.79
CA ASP A 89 33.59 29.78 -6.63
C ASP A 89 32.49 30.50 -7.42
N LYS A 90 31.84 31.49 -6.81
CA LYS A 90 30.83 32.35 -7.47
C LYS A 90 31.47 33.20 -8.59
N GLU A 91 32.68 33.72 -8.39
CA GLU A 91 33.40 34.51 -9.38
C GLU A 91 34.01 33.64 -10.51
N LEU A 92 34.53 32.46 -10.19
CA LEU A 92 35.01 31.49 -11.17
C LEU A 92 33.88 30.98 -12.07
N ALA A 93 32.72 30.62 -11.49
CA ALA A 93 31.54 30.20 -12.26
C ALA A 93 31.05 31.31 -13.20
N ARG A 94 31.08 32.57 -12.76
CA ARG A 94 30.73 33.74 -13.60
C ARG A 94 31.72 33.91 -14.76
N LEU A 95 33.02 33.85 -14.51
CA LEU A 95 34.04 34.00 -15.55
C LEU A 95 33.94 32.89 -16.62
N LEU A 96 33.61 31.66 -16.20
CA LEU A 96 33.31 30.56 -17.11
C LEU A 96 32.02 30.83 -17.91
N GLN A 97 30.97 31.36 -17.29
CA GLN A 97 29.72 31.73 -17.99
C GLN A 97 29.97 32.82 -19.06
N GLU A 98 30.75 33.86 -18.74
CA GLU A 98 31.11 34.93 -19.69
C GLU A 98 31.97 34.42 -20.86
N TYR A 99 32.73 33.33 -20.70
CA TYR A 99 33.55 32.73 -21.75
C TYR A 99 32.81 31.70 -22.62
N TYR A 100 31.85 30.95 -22.05
CA TYR A 100 31.13 29.86 -22.73
C TYR A 100 29.71 30.23 -23.21
N ALA A 101 29.18 31.41 -22.86
CA ALA A 101 27.84 31.83 -23.27
C ALA A 101 27.71 31.99 -24.80
N SER A 102 26.91 31.12 -25.41
CA SER A 102 26.48 31.27 -26.81
C SER A 102 25.54 32.47 -26.97
N PRO A 103 25.45 33.13 -28.15
CA PRO A 103 24.43 34.15 -28.44
C PRO A 103 23.01 33.58 -28.60
N GLY A 104 22.57 32.74 -27.66
CA GLY A 104 21.29 32.02 -27.64
C GLY A 104 20.08 32.82 -27.16
N LYS A 105 20.22 34.14 -26.94
CA LYS A 105 19.16 35.04 -26.44
C LYS A 105 17.79 34.82 -27.11
N LYS A 106 17.77 34.70 -28.44
CA LYS A 106 16.55 34.47 -29.23
C LYS A 106 15.91 33.10 -29.01
N GLU A 107 16.68 32.07 -28.69
CA GLU A 107 16.15 30.73 -28.38
C GLU A 107 15.62 30.67 -26.94
N PHE A 108 16.25 31.37 -25.99
CA PHE A 108 15.70 31.57 -24.64
C PHE A 108 14.35 32.32 -24.69
N GLU A 109 14.30 33.46 -25.37
CA GLU A 109 13.08 34.25 -25.59
C GLU A 109 11.96 33.42 -26.25
N LYS A 110 12.28 32.72 -27.36
CA LYS A 110 11.34 31.90 -28.12
C LYS A 110 10.69 30.78 -27.28
N ARG A 111 11.44 30.14 -26.37
CA ARG A 111 10.91 29.12 -25.46
C ARG A 111 9.86 29.67 -24.50
N ILE A 112 10.08 30.88 -23.97
CA ILE A 112 9.13 31.53 -23.07
C ILE A 112 7.89 31.98 -23.86
N GLN A 113 8.10 32.66 -25.00
CA GLN A 113 7.04 33.20 -25.88
C GLN A 113 6.01 32.13 -26.30
N SER A 114 6.43 30.87 -26.53
CA SER A 114 5.47 29.79 -26.86
C SER A 114 4.45 29.48 -25.76
N HIS A 115 4.79 29.70 -24.47
CA HIS A 115 3.88 29.42 -23.35
C HIS A 115 3.00 30.61 -22.97
N ILE A 116 3.43 31.86 -23.23
CA ILE A 116 2.64 33.07 -22.92
C ILE A 116 1.26 33.01 -23.56
N ARG A 117 1.17 32.58 -24.84
CA ARG A 117 -0.13 32.43 -25.52
C ARG A 117 -1.07 31.46 -24.81
N GLY A 118 -0.56 30.37 -24.25
CA GLY A 118 -1.35 29.42 -23.47
C GLY A 118 -1.83 30.01 -22.14
N VAL A 119 -0.95 30.72 -21.43
CA VAL A 119 -1.30 31.38 -20.16
C VAL A 119 -2.39 32.45 -20.34
N LEU A 120 -2.37 33.19 -21.46
CA LEU A 120 -3.44 34.15 -21.79
C LEU A 120 -4.79 33.50 -22.07
N MET A 121 -4.85 32.21 -22.45
CA MET A 121 -6.13 31.50 -22.62
C MET A 121 -6.83 31.25 -21.28
N TYR A 122 -6.11 31.23 -20.15
CA TYR A 122 -6.71 31.06 -18.82
C TYR A 122 -7.56 32.27 -18.38
N GLU A 123 -7.49 33.39 -19.11
CA GLU A 123 -8.28 34.60 -18.85
C GLU A 123 -9.60 34.65 -19.64
N ASP A 124 -9.90 33.65 -20.48
CA ASP A 124 -11.20 33.51 -21.14
C ASP A 124 -12.29 33.18 -20.11
N ALA A 125 -13.19 34.13 -19.87
CA ALA A 125 -14.26 34.01 -18.89
C ALA A 125 -15.27 32.88 -19.19
N VAL A 126 -15.45 32.49 -20.47
CA VAL A 126 -16.31 31.36 -20.85
C VAL A 126 -15.63 30.06 -20.45
N LEU A 127 -14.35 29.90 -20.81
CA LEU A 127 -13.55 28.74 -20.45
C LEU A 127 -13.38 28.58 -18.92
N GLN A 128 -13.17 29.68 -18.19
CA GLN A 128 -13.17 29.63 -16.72
C GLN A 128 -14.52 29.16 -16.16
N GLU A 129 -15.63 29.52 -16.79
CA GLU A 129 -16.97 29.09 -16.37
C GLU A 129 -17.24 27.61 -16.72
N GLU A 130 -16.73 27.13 -17.85
CA GLU A 130 -16.70 25.70 -18.19
C GLU A 130 -15.86 24.90 -17.20
N ALA A 131 -14.70 25.42 -16.78
CA ALA A 131 -13.86 24.81 -15.74
C ALA A 131 -14.56 24.80 -14.37
N ARG A 132 -15.18 25.90 -13.93
CA ARG A 132 -15.92 25.92 -12.65
C ARG A 132 -17.03 24.86 -12.60
N LYS A 133 -17.71 24.59 -13.72
CA LYS A 133 -18.80 23.61 -13.83
C LYS A 133 -18.38 22.15 -13.74
N THR A 134 -17.10 21.81 -13.88
CA THR A 134 -16.63 20.42 -13.73
C THR A 134 -16.28 20.07 -12.28
N VAL A 135 -16.18 21.07 -11.38
CA VAL A 135 -15.72 20.92 -9.99
C VAL A 135 -16.92 20.80 -9.03
N PRO A 136 -16.92 19.85 -8.09
CA PRO A 136 -17.95 19.77 -7.05
C PRO A 136 -17.68 20.80 -5.94
N VAL A 137 -17.94 22.08 -6.23
CA VAL A 137 -17.54 23.22 -5.38
C VAL A 137 -18.01 23.06 -3.93
N ASP A 138 -19.30 22.74 -3.70
CA ASP A 138 -19.85 22.52 -2.35
C ASP A 138 -19.11 21.42 -1.56
N GLU A 139 -18.64 20.37 -2.24
CA GLU A 139 -17.91 19.24 -1.62
C GLU A 139 -16.48 19.64 -1.24
N LEU A 140 -15.82 20.46 -2.07
CA LEU A 140 -14.47 20.95 -1.79
C LEU A 140 -14.48 22.08 -0.75
N GLU A 141 -15.50 22.94 -0.74
CA GLU A 141 -15.73 23.90 0.35
C GLU A 141 -15.98 23.18 1.69
N GLU A 142 -16.81 22.12 1.71
CA GLU A 142 -17.03 21.31 2.91
C GLU A 142 -15.70 20.72 3.41
N LYS A 143 -14.91 20.08 2.54
CA LYS A 143 -13.62 19.50 2.90
C LYS A 143 -12.60 20.53 3.39
N ALA A 144 -12.53 21.69 2.75
CA ALA A 144 -11.63 22.78 3.15
C ALA A 144 -11.96 23.33 4.55
N LEU A 145 -13.25 23.47 4.85
CA LEU A 145 -13.73 23.90 6.16
C LEU A 145 -13.57 22.81 7.23
N ILE A 146 -13.68 21.52 6.87
CA ILE A 146 -13.35 20.40 7.77
C ILE A 146 -11.85 20.38 8.10
N SER A 147 -10.95 20.58 7.13
CA SER A 147 -9.50 20.60 7.43
C SER A 147 -9.13 21.74 8.39
N LEU A 148 -9.65 22.94 8.18
CA LEU A 148 -9.45 24.07 9.10
C LEU A 148 -10.08 23.81 10.48
N ALA A 149 -11.22 23.13 10.55
CA ALA A 149 -11.82 22.72 11.82
C ALA A 149 -11.05 21.61 12.55
N LYS A 150 -10.36 20.69 11.85
CA LYS A 150 -9.42 19.74 12.46
C LYS A 150 -8.19 20.42 13.05
N GLU A 151 -7.81 21.60 12.56
CA GLU A 151 -6.80 22.49 13.15
C GLU A 151 -7.38 23.38 14.27
N GLY A 152 -8.66 23.21 14.63
CA GLY A 152 -9.37 23.99 15.64
C GLY A 152 -10.00 25.30 15.14
N ASN A 153 -9.75 25.69 13.88
CA ASN A 153 -10.29 26.92 13.31
C ASN A 153 -11.72 26.72 12.76
N PHE A 154 -12.71 26.83 13.64
CA PHE A 154 -14.14 26.75 13.30
C PHE A 154 -14.74 28.03 12.70
N ILE A 155 -13.99 29.15 12.66
CA ILE A 155 -14.44 30.45 12.11
C ILE A 155 -13.32 31.07 11.24
N PRO A 156 -12.87 30.38 10.18
CA PRO A 156 -11.72 30.83 9.41
C PRO A 156 -12.02 32.09 8.60
N SER A 157 -11.01 32.94 8.43
CA SER A 157 -11.05 34.09 7.51
C SER A 157 -11.18 33.64 6.06
N LYS A 158 -11.57 34.56 5.16
CA LYS A 158 -11.70 34.24 3.74
C LYS A 158 -10.36 33.80 3.11
N ALA A 159 -9.23 34.37 3.55
CA ALA A 159 -7.91 33.97 3.06
C ALA A 159 -7.53 32.53 3.45
N GLU A 160 -7.86 32.10 4.68
CA GLU A 160 -7.67 30.72 5.13
C GLU A 160 -8.60 29.75 4.39
N GLN A 161 -9.87 30.12 4.20
CA GLN A 161 -10.84 29.32 3.42
C GLN A 161 -10.37 29.14 1.97
N ASP A 162 -9.91 30.20 1.32
CA ASP A 162 -9.43 30.15 -0.06
C ASP A 162 -8.11 29.37 -0.18
N HIS A 163 -7.23 29.46 0.81
CA HIS A 163 -6.02 28.63 0.89
C HIS A 163 -6.37 27.14 1.03
N ALA A 164 -7.24 26.77 1.98
CA ALA A 164 -7.66 25.38 2.16
C ALA A 164 -8.44 24.84 0.93
N PHE A 165 -9.28 25.66 0.29
CA PHE A 165 -9.97 25.29 -0.95
C PHE A 165 -8.99 25.01 -2.09
N LEU A 166 -7.91 25.80 -2.23
CA LEU A 166 -6.87 25.57 -3.23
C LEU A 166 -6.15 24.22 -3.03
N LEU A 167 -5.93 23.80 -1.79
CA LEU A 167 -5.37 22.47 -1.49
C LEU A 167 -6.38 21.35 -1.79
N GLN A 168 -7.67 21.51 -1.45
CA GLN A 168 -8.70 20.53 -1.83
C GLN A 168 -8.88 20.44 -3.36
N LEU A 169 -8.71 21.56 -4.08
CA LEU A 169 -8.73 21.61 -5.54
C LEU A 169 -7.53 20.85 -6.15
N LEU A 170 -6.33 20.94 -5.55
CA LEU A 170 -5.16 20.14 -5.93
C LEU A 170 -5.43 18.63 -5.77
N PHE A 171 -5.90 18.21 -4.60
CA PHE A 171 -6.19 16.79 -4.32
C PHE A 171 -7.35 16.25 -5.16
N TRP A 172 -8.37 17.07 -5.44
CA TRP A 172 -9.45 16.73 -6.37
C TRP A 172 -8.96 16.60 -7.80
N PHE A 173 -8.11 17.51 -8.29
CA PHE A 173 -7.54 17.44 -9.64
C PHE A 173 -6.70 16.16 -9.80
N LYS A 174 -5.85 15.85 -8.81
CA LYS A 174 -5.04 14.63 -8.75
C LYS A 174 -5.85 13.33 -8.79
N LYS A 175 -7.11 13.35 -8.32
CA LYS A 175 -8.05 12.21 -8.37
C LYS A 175 -8.95 12.20 -9.61
N SER A 176 -9.19 13.35 -10.26
CA SER A 176 -10.13 13.48 -11.38
C SER A 176 -9.48 13.53 -12.78
N PHE A 177 -8.18 13.88 -12.85
CA PHE A 177 -7.38 13.88 -14.08
C PHE A 177 -6.49 12.62 -14.13
N ARG A 178 -6.33 12.01 -15.32
CA ARG A 178 -5.66 10.71 -15.49
C ARG A 178 -4.27 10.82 -16.11
N TRP A 179 -3.31 10.08 -15.56
CA TRP A 179 -1.96 10.01 -16.09
C TRP A 179 -1.90 9.00 -17.25
N VAL A 180 -1.19 9.33 -18.33
CA VAL A 180 -1.10 8.47 -19.53
C VAL A 180 0.36 8.24 -19.91
N ASN A 181 0.86 7.03 -19.65
CA ASN A 181 2.11 6.54 -20.25
C ASN A 181 1.83 6.09 -21.68
N SER A 182 1.10 4.98 -21.84
CA SER A 182 0.46 4.55 -23.10
C SER A 182 -1.08 4.60 -22.94
N PRO A 183 -1.84 5.00 -23.97
CA PRO A 183 -3.30 4.95 -23.93
C PRO A 183 -3.81 3.50 -24.03
N PRO A 184 -4.95 3.15 -23.39
CA PRO A 184 -5.66 1.91 -23.70
C PRO A 184 -6.21 1.97 -25.13
N CYS A 185 -6.36 0.82 -25.79
CA CYS A 185 -6.79 0.79 -27.19
C CYS A 185 -8.23 1.29 -27.36
N ASP A 186 -8.43 2.26 -28.26
CA ASP A 186 -9.73 2.87 -28.58
C ASP A 186 -10.80 1.86 -29.04
N ALA A 187 -10.41 0.64 -29.43
CA ALA A 187 -11.29 -0.39 -29.97
C ALA A 187 -11.55 -1.60 -29.05
N CYS A 188 -10.71 -1.84 -28.05
CA CYS A 188 -10.83 -3.03 -27.18
C CYS A 188 -10.34 -2.85 -25.73
N GLY A 189 -9.94 -1.64 -25.34
CA GLY A 189 -9.50 -1.30 -23.97
C GLY A 189 -8.14 -1.86 -23.54
N ARG A 190 -7.57 -2.82 -24.28
CA ARG A 190 -6.29 -3.49 -23.95
C ARG A 190 -5.09 -2.58 -24.15
N GLU A 191 -3.96 -2.98 -23.57
CA GLU A 191 -2.68 -2.27 -23.65
C GLU A 191 -2.21 -2.01 -25.09
N THR A 192 -1.40 -0.95 -25.21
CA THR A 192 -0.79 -0.51 -26.46
C THR A 192 0.68 -0.18 -26.26
N SER A 193 1.48 -0.33 -27.32
CA SER A 193 2.89 0.01 -27.35
C SER A 193 3.16 1.11 -28.38
N PHE A 194 4.04 2.06 -28.04
CA PHE A 194 4.38 3.19 -28.90
C PHE A 194 5.01 2.73 -30.21
N ILE A 195 4.51 3.25 -31.35
CA ILE A 195 5.05 2.99 -32.69
C ILE A 195 5.97 4.16 -33.09
N ASN A 196 5.37 5.34 -33.29
CA ASN A 196 6.03 6.53 -33.81
C ASN A 196 5.18 7.80 -33.55
N ARG A 197 5.66 8.95 -34.02
CA ARG A 197 4.85 10.17 -34.10
C ARG A 197 4.11 10.22 -35.42
N GLY A 198 2.81 10.48 -35.36
CA GLY A 198 1.93 10.64 -36.52
C GLY A 198 1.78 12.10 -36.94
N THR A 199 1.28 12.31 -38.16
CA THR A 199 0.80 13.63 -38.59
C THR A 199 -0.49 13.99 -37.85
N ALA A 200 -0.56 15.23 -37.35
CA ALA A 200 -1.77 15.77 -36.73
C ALA A 200 -2.86 16.02 -37.79
N SER A 201 -4.11 15.70 -37.47
CA SER A 201 -5.28 16.03 -38.28
C SER A 201 -5.66 17.51 -38.14
N ALA A 202 -6.52 18.01 -39.02
CA ALA A 202 -7.05 19.38 -38.91
C ALA A 202 -7.76 19.64 -37.56
N SER A 203 -8.52 18.67 -37.05
CA SER A 203 -9.20 18.76 -35.75
C SER A 203 -8.29 18.54 -34.55
N GLU A 204 -7.13 17.89 -34.70
CA GLU A 204 -6.12 17.81 -33.64
C GLU A 204 -5.32 19.13 -33.54
N LEU A 205 -5.00 19.73 -34.70
CA LEU A 205 -4.33 21.04 -34.79
C LEU A 205 -5.20 22.19 -34.27
N GLU A 206 -6.52 22.12 -34.42
CA GLU A 206 -7.49 23.08 -33.88
C GLU A 206 -7.31 23.30 -32.36
N TYR A 207 -7.13 22.22 -31.60
CA TYR A 207 -6.88 22.24 -30.15
C TYR A 207 -5.36 22.22 -29.81
N GLY A 208 -4.52 22.64 -30.76
CA GLY A 208 -3.09 22.85 -30.57
C GLY A 208 -2.23 21.58 -30.45
N ALA A 209 -2.74 20.39 -30.81
CA ALA A 209 -1.95 19.15 -30.77
C ALA A 209 -1.04 19.01 -32.00
N SER A 210 0.07 19.76 -32.02
CA SER A 210 1.11 19.68 -33.06
C SER A 210 1.94 18.39 -33.02
N ASN A 211 1.93 17.67 -31.89
CA ASN A 211 2.57 16.37 -31.71
C ASN A 211 1.50 15.31 -31.41
N VAL A 212 1.45 14.23 -32.19
CA VAL A 212 0.54 13.11 -32.00
C VAL A 212 1.34 11.82 -31.91
N GLU A 213 1.18 11.10 -30.81
CA GLU A 213 1.88 9.85 -30.54
C GLU A 213 0.96 8.68 -30.98
N LEU A 214 1.51 7.72 -31.75
CA LEU A 214 0.76 6.58 -32.30
C LEU A 214 1.01 5.29 -31.53
N PHE A 215 -0.10 4.78 -31.02
CA PHE A 215 -0.42 3.56 -30.27
C PHE A 215 -0.65 2.25 -31.04
N GLY A 216 0.21 1.24 -31.06
CA GLY A 216 -0.14 -0.08 -31.59
C GLY A 216 -0.83 -0.94 -30.54
N CYS A 217 -2.04 -1.47 -30.80
CA CYS A 217 -2.66 -2.41 -29.86
C CYS A 217 -2.07 -3.82 -29.96
N ASN A 218 -1.55 -4.32 -28.85
CA ASN A 218 -0.86 -5.62 -28.73
C ASN A 218 -1.80 -6.84 -28.79
N SER A 219 -3.06 -6.66 -29.21
CA SER A 219 -4.05 -7.75 -29.34
C SER A 219 -4.96 -7.64 -30.57
N CYS A 220 -5.24 -6.44 -31.07
CA CYS A 220 -6.10 -6.25 -32.26
C CYS A 220 -5.44 -5.47 -33.40
N SER A 221 -4.15 -5.12 -33.26
CA SER A 221 -3.33 -4.41 -34.25
C SER A 221 -3.86 -3.05 -34.74
N ARG A 222 -4.96 -2.54 -34.18
CA ARG A 222 -5.49 -1.20 -34.46
C ARG A 222 -4.59 -0.13 -33.86
N ILE A 223 -4.45 0.97 -34.59
CA ILE A 223 -3.70 2.14 -34.15
C ILE A 223 -4.62 3.05 -33.31
N THR A 224 -4.18 3.36 -32.10
CA THR A 224 -4.77 4.29 -31.13
C THR A 224 -4.00 5.61 -31.21
N ARG A 225 -4.69 6.76 -31.13
CA ARG A 225 -4.04 8.09 -31.27
C ARG A 225 -3.98 8.81 -29.92
N PHE A 226 -2.82 9.40 -29.61
CA PHE A 226 -2.65 10.26 -28.44
C PHE A 226 -2.12 11.64 -28.85
N PRO A 227 -3.02 12.58 -29.20
CA PRO A 227 -2.66 13.97 -29.48
C PRO A 227 -2.27 14.70 -28.19
N ARG A 228 -1.14 15.39 -28.20
CA ARG A 228 -0.62 16.18 -27.08
C ARG A 228 -1.24 17.58 -27.13
N TYR A 229 -2.49 17.68 -26.67
CA TYR A 229 -3.31 18.90 -26.74
C TYR A 229 -2.74 20.04 -25.89
N ASN A 230 -2.73 21.25 -26.46
CA ASN A 230 -2.30 22.46 -25.76
C ASN A 230 -3.46 23.41 -25.43
N ASP A 231 -4.61 23.33 -26.12
CA ASP A 231 -5.81 24.06 -25.70
C ASP A 231 -6.41 23.41 -24.44
N PRO A 232 -6.46 24.11 -23.29
CA PRO A 232 -7.03 23.57 -22.06
C PRO A 232 -8.54 23.26 -22.16
N ARG A 233 -9.31 23.83 -23.10
CA ARG A 233 -10.70 23.43 -23.38
C ARG A 233 -10.79 21.93 -23.65
N LYS A 234 -9.85 21.41 -24.45
CA LYS A 234 -9.79 19.97 -24.80
C LYS A 234 -9.29 19.12 -23.63
N LEU A 235 -8.56 19.71 -22.68
CA LEU A 235 -8.11 19.03 -21.46
C LEU A 235 -9.23 18.88 -20.41
N LEU A 236 -10.20 19.80 -20.35
CA LEU A 236 -11.43 19.65 -19.54
C LEU A 236 -12.31 18.47 -19.99
N GLU A 237 -12.36 18.22 -21.31
CA GLU A 237 -13.06 17.09 -21.92
C GLU A 237 -12.29 15.78 -21.74
N THR A 238 -11.03 15.74 -22.19
CA THR A 238 -10.25 14.49 -22.26
C THR A 238 -9.78 13.99 -20.89
N ARG A 239 -9.58 14.91 -19.93
CA ARG A 239 -9.15 14.66 -18.53
C ARG A 239 -7.99 13.65 -18.41
N ARG A 240 -7.05 13.69 -19.35
CA ARG A 240 -5.92 12.74 -19.41
C ARG A 240 -4.68 13.36 -20.06
N GLY A 241 -3.48 13.00 -19.59
CA GLY A 241 -2.23 13.50 -20.14
C GLY A 241 -1.00 13.19 -19.29
N ARG A 242 0.10 13.94 -19.52
CA ARG A 242 1.34 13.93 -18.72
C ARG A 242 1.57 15.34 -18.13
N CYS A 243 2.70 15.61 -17.50
CA CYS A 243 2.94 16.86 -16.75
C CYS A 243 2.58 18.15 -17.51
N GLY A 244 2.87 18.22 -18.82
CA GLY A 244 2.42 19.29 -19.72
C GLY A 244 0.91 19.57 -19.65
N GLU A 245 0.09 18.56 -19.93
CA GLU A 245 -1.37 18.67 -19.88
C GLU A 245 -1.90 18.89 -18.45
N TRP A 246 -1.28 18.24 -17.46
CA TRP A 246 -1.65 18.35 -16.05
C TRP A 246 -1.48 19.77 -15.53
N ALA A 247 -0.30 20.37 -15.66
CA ALA A 247 -0.02 21.73 -15.21
C ALA A 247 -0.81 22.77 -16.01
N ASN A 248 -1.00 22.55 -17.32
CA ASN A 248 -1.82 23.42 -18.17
C ASN A 248 -3.28 23.48 -17.68
N CYS A 249 -3.91 22.32 -17.50
CA CYS A 249 -5.30 22.22 -17.06
C CYS A 249 -5.48 22.67 -15.60
N PHE A 250 -4.55 22.33 -14.70
CA PHE A 250 -4.61 22.77 -13.30
C PHE A 250 -4.42 24.29 -13.13
N THR A 251 -3.53 24.90 -13.93
CA THR A 251 -3.35 26.36 -13.90
C THR A 251 -4.62 27.08 -14.37
N LEU A 252 -5.34 26.54 -15.36
CA LEU A 252 -6.68 27.03 -15.72
C LEU A 252 -7.65 26.94 -14.52
N TYR A 253 -7.74 25.79 -13.82
CA TYR A 253 -8.62 25.67 -12.65
C TYR A 253 -8.29 26.72 -11.57
N CYS A 254 -7.02 26.93 -11.26
CA CYS A 254 -6.61 27.95 -10.29
C CYS A 254 -7.05 29.36 -10.74
N ARG A 255 -6.83 29.71 -12.01
CA ARG A 255 -7.28 31.00 -12.57
C ARG A 255 -8.81 31.14 -12.59
N ALA A 256 -9.54 30.05 -12.84
CA ALA A 256 -11.00 30.00 -12.87
C ALA A 256 -11.66 30.20 -11.50
N PHE A 257 -10.99 29.84 -10.41
CA PHE A 257 -11.38 30.19 -9.03
C PHE A 257 -10.77 31.51 -8.54
N GLY A 258 -10.12 32.27 -9.42
CA GLY A 258 -9.64 33.63 -9.15
C GLY A 258 -8.22 33.72 -8.58
N PHE A 259 -7.60 32.61 -8.19
CA PHE A 259 -6.26 32.58 -7.62
C PHE A 259 -5.22 33.23 -8.56
N LYS A 260 -4.31 34.03 -8.01
CA LYS A 260 -3.16 34.56 -8.77
C LYS A 260 -2.23 33.37 -9.05
N SER A 261 -2.03 33.00 -10.31
CA SER A 261 -1.33 31.77 -10.69
C SER A 261 -0.30 31.99 -11.78
N ARG A 262 0.79 31.21 -11.72
CA ARG A 262 1.83 31.11 -12.75
C ARG A 262 1.92 29.67 -13.24
N LEU A 263 2.08 29.49 -14.55
CA LEU A 263 2.60 28.25 -15.11
C LEU A 263 4.13 28.29 -14.99
N ILE A 264 4.73 27.28 -14.38
CA ILE A 264 6.19 27.21 -14.16
C ILE A 264 6.82 26.30 -15.20
N LEU A 265 7.85 26.81 -15.88
CA LEU A 265 8.57 26.14 -16.96
C LEU A 265 10.01 25.83 -16.52
N ASP A 266 10.29 24.56 -16.27
CA ASP A 266 11.65 24.04 -16.04
C ASP A 266 12.24 23.53 -17.36
N PHE A 267 13.38 24.09 -17.75
CA PHE A 267 14.06 23.79 -19.01
C PHE A 267 14.62 22.34 -19.07
N SER A 268 14.57 21.58 -17.96
CA SER A 268 14.91 20.16 -17.86
C SER A 268 13.70 19.21 -17.97
N ASP A 269 12.72 19.59 -18.81
CA ASP A 269 11.55 18.79 -19.22
C ASP A 269 10.60 18.44 -18.04
N HIS A 270 10.12 19.47 -17.35
CA HIS A 270 8.99 19.39 -16.41
C HIS A 270 8.23 20.73 -16.31
N VAL A 271 6.97 20.71 -15.89
CA VAL A 271 6.15 21.91 -15.66
C VAL A 271 5.20 21.70 -14.48
N TRP A 272 4.87 22.78 -13.77
CA TRP A 272 3.98 22.79 -12.61
C TRP A 272 3.34 24.18 -12.43
N THR A 273 2.72 24.46 -11.28
CA THR A 273 2.03 25.72 -10.99
C THR A 273 2.62 26.42 -9.75
N GLU A 274 2.68 27.75 -9.73
CA GLU A 274 2.71 28.51 -8.47
C GLU A 274 1.37 29.22 -8.30
N CYS A 275 0.88 29.35 -7.07
CA CYS A 275 -0.22 30.25 -6.72
C CYS A 275 0.18 31.17 -5.57
N PHE A 276 -0.26 32.42 -5.58
CA PHE A 276 -0.06 33.32 -4.45
C PHE A 276 -1.05 32.99 -3.34
N SER A 277 -0.54 32.67 -2.15
CA SER A 277 -1.37 32.48 -0.95
C SER A 277 -1.49 33.80 -0.21
N ASP A 278 -2.65 34.47 -0.32
CA ASP A 278 -2.92 35.70 0.44
C ASP A 278 -2.95 35.45 1.97
N CYS A 279 -3.08 34.20 2.41
CA CYS A 279 -2.97 33.79 3.82
C CYS A 279 -1.50 33.74 4.32
N ILE A 280 -0.54 33.41 3.46
CA ILE A 280 0.90 33.27 3.81
C ILE A 280 1.70 34.51 3.34
N GLY A 281 1.16 35.29 2.40
CA GLY A 281 1.78 36.51 1.87
C GLY A 281 2.84 36.29 0.79
N ARG A 282 2.97 35.08 0.25
CA ARG A 282 3.95 34.73 -0.81
C ARG A 282 3.40 33.76 -1.85
N TRP A 283 4.20 33.54 -2.89
CA TRP A 283 3.98 32.46 -3.85
C TRP A 283 4.26 31.09 -3.18
N MET A 284 3.35 30.15 -3.45
CA MET A 284 3.36 28.77 -2.99
C MET A 284 3.51 27.86 -4.21
N HIS A 285 4.40 26.86 -4.10
CA HIS A 285 4.59 25.84 -5.12
C HIS A 285 3.41 24.84 -5.12
N LEU A 286 2.97 24.39 -6.29
CA LEU A 286 1.96 23.33 -6.48
C LEU A 286 2.36 22.41 -7.65
N ASP A 287 2.63 21.13 -7.39
CA ASP A 287 2.77 20.12 -8.46
C ASP A 287 1.50 19.24 -8.52
N PRO A 288 0.60 19.47 -9.51
CA PRO A 288 -0.60 18.65 -9.65
C PRO A 288 -0.29 17.20 -10.05
N CYS A 289 0.86 16.91 -10.66
CA CYS A 289 1.23 15.57 -11.12
C CYS A 289 1.51 14.64 -9.95
N GLU A 290 2.17 15.15 -8.91
CA GLU A 290 2.45 14.41 -7.68
C GLU A 290 1.34 14.61 -6.63
N GLY A 291 0.66 15.76 -6.63
CA GLY A 291 -0.30 16.17 -5.58
C GLY A 291 0.35 16.93 -4.43
N VAL A 292 1.54 17.49 -4.65
CA VAL A 292 2.37 18.14 -3.63
C VAL A 292 2.17 19.65 -3.63
N TYR A 293 2.17 20.26 -2.45
CA TYR A 293 2.15 21.70 -2.25
C TYR A 293 3.34 22.16 -1.39
N ASP A 294 3.75 23.41 -1.63
CA ASP A 294 4.75 24.21 -0.91
C ASP A 294 6.13 23.58 -0.63
N ASN A 295 6.47 22.46 -1.28
CA ASN A 295 7.76 21.78 -1.17
C ASN A 295 8.63 21.95 -2.45
N PRO A 296 9.24 23.13 -2.69
CA PRO A 296 9.96 23.40 -3.92
C PRO A 296 11.29 22.63 -4.07
N LEU A 297 11.84 22.06 -3.00
CA LEU A 297 13.08 21.27 -3.07
C LEU A 297 12.85 19.82 -3.53
N LEU A 298 11.61 19.41 -3.79
CA LEU A 298 11.23 18.11 -4.34
C LEU A 298 12.09 17.71 -5.56
N TYR A 299 12.36 18.65 -6.47
CA TYR A 299 13.08 18.39 -7.71
C TYR A 299 14.60 18.25 -7.52
N GLU A 300 15.23 19.09 -6.69
CA GLU A 300 16.69 19.07 -6.47
C GLU A 300 17.11 18.05 -5.40
N LYS A 301 16.41 18.00 -4.26
CA LYS A 301 16.76 17.10 -3.13
C LYS A 301 16.13 15.71 -3.28
N GLY A 302 14.87 15.64 -3.70
CA GLY A 302 14.15 14.37 -3.88
C GLY A 302 14.51 13.66 -5.20
N TRP A 303 14.13 14.26 -6.33
CA TRP A 303 14.33 13.66 -7.66
C TRP A 303 15.77 13.78 -8.19
N LYS A 304 16.64 14.57 -7.53
CA LYS A 304 18.05 14.79 -7.91
C LYS A 304 18.22 15.40 -9.32
N LYS A 305 17.25 16.21 -9.78
CA LYS A 305 17.30 16.90 -11.08
C LYS A 305 18.45 17.90 -11.12
N LYS A 306 19.17 17.95 -12.24
CA LYS A 306 20.20 18.98 -12.51
C LYS A 306 19.56 20.24 -13.12
N LEU A 307 18.96 21.06 -12.25
CA LEU A 307 18.22 22.28 -12.61
C LEU A 307 19.12 23.35 -13.28
N SER A 308 18.53 24.21 -14.12
CA SER A 308 19.21 25.31 -14.83
C SER A 308 18.38 26.60 -14.91
N TYR A 309 17.28 26.59 -15.67
CA TYR A 309 16.34 27.71 -15.79
C TYR A 309 14.93 27.26 -15.43
N ILE A 310 14.32 27.95 -14.47
CA ILE A 310 12.92 27.74 -14.05
C ILE A 310 12.21 29.10 -14.10
N ILE A 311 11.31 29.26 -15.07
CA ILE A 311 10.65 30.54 -15.37
C ILE A 311 9.17 30.45 -15.00
N GLY A 312 8.70 31.35 -14.14
CA GLY A 312 7.29 31.51 -13.81
C GLY A 312 6.61 32.48 -14.78
N ILE A 313 5.56 31.99 -15.46
CA ILE A 313 4.83 32.71 -16.51
C ILE A 313 3.38 32.96 -16.04
N ALA A 314 3.00 34.23 -15.94
CA ALA A 314 1.64 34.68 -15.62
C ALA A 314 1.13 35.68 -16.68
N LYS A 315 -0.16 36.02 -16.60
CA LYS A 315 -0.81 36.97 -17.53
C LYS A 315 -0.21 38.38 -17.51
N ASP A 316 0.42 38.72 -16.39
CA ASP A 316 0.93 40.03 -16.03
C ASP A 316 2.47 40.10 -16.05
N GLY A 317 3.17 39.02 -16.39
CA GLY A 317 4.62 39.03 -16.54
C GLY A 317 5.29 37.66 -16.51
N VAL A 318 6.61 37.69 -16.63
CA VAL A 318 7.49 36.52 -16.53
C VAL A 318 8.62 36.80 -15.55
N CYS A 319 9.01 35.80 -14.77
CA CYS A 319 10.03 35.94 -13.72
C CYS A 319 10.90 34.68 -13.63
N ASP A 320 12.18 34.86 -13.31
CA ASP A 320 13.03 33.73 -12.93
C ASP A 320 12.74 33.37 -11.47
N VAL A 321 12.26 32.14 -11.25
CA VAL A 321 11.94 31.61 -9.91
C VAL A 321 12.92 30.52 -9.49
N THR A 322 13.99 30.27 -10.25
CA THR A 322 14.94 29.16 -10.07
C THR A 322 15.46 29.08 -8.63
N LYS A 323 15.74 30.23 -7.99
CA LYS A 323 16.21 30.31 -6.60
C LYS A 323 15.25 29.73 -5.55
N ARG A 324 13.95 29.60 -5.84
CA ARG A 324 12.99 28.92 -4.95
C ARG A 324 13.27 27.40 -4.88
N TYR A 325 13.68 26.82 -5.99
CA TYR A 325 13.74 25.37 -6.25
C TYR A 325 15.15 24.77 -6.10
N THR A 326 16.14 25.56 -5.69
CA THR A 326 17.54 25.14 -5.50
C THR A 326 18.10 25.68 -4.19
N ARG A 327 19.05 24.95 -3.61
CA ARG A 327 20.03 25.49 -2.65
C ARG A 327 21.44 25.51 -3.23
N LYS A 328 21.70 24.73 -4.28
CA LYS A 328 22.98 24.60 -5.00
C LYS A 328 23.13 25.68 -6.10
N TRP A 329 22.91 26.95 -5.78
CA TRP A 329 22.95 28.04 -6.77
C TRP A 329 24.24 28.10 -7.62
N PRO A 330 25.47 27.90 -7.09
CA PRO A 330 26.69 27.88 -7.92
C PRO A 330 26.71 26.72 -8.94
N GLU A 331 26.17 25.55 -8.59
CA GLU A 331 26.03 24.44 -9.53
C GLU A 331 24.97 24.72 -10.61
N VAL A 332 23.89 25.42 -10.25
CA VAL A 332 22.85 25.83 -11.21
C VAL A 332 23.40 26.88 -12.17
N LEU A 333 24.16 27.86 -11.67
CA LEU A 333 24.76 28.93 -12.48
C LEU A 333 25.74 28.38 -13.53
N SER A 334 26.60 27.42 -13.17
CA SER A 334 27.50 26.78 -14.14
C SER A 334 26.78 25.94 -15.22
N ARG A 335 25.47 25.65 -15.05
CA ARG A 335 24.60 25.02 -16.06
C ARG A 335 23.82 26.04 -16.92
N ARG A 336 23.85 27.33 -16.60
CA ARG A 336 23.11 28.41 -17.30
C ARG A 336 23.92 29.02 -18.46
N VAL A 337 24.30 28.17 -19.42
CA VAL A 337 25.19 28.53 -20.55
C VAL A 337 24.47 28.97 -21.85
N LEU A 338 23.12 29.06 -21.84
CA LEU A 338 22.34 29.34 -23.06
C LEU A 338 22.43 30.82 -23.50
N THR A 339 22.55 31.75 -22.55
CA THR A 339 22.74 33.19 -22.74
C THR A 339 23.19 33.80 -21.40
N SER A 340 23.59 35.08 -21.37
CA SER A 340 24.07 35.73 -20.14
C SER A 340 22.94 36.01 -19.14
N GLU A 341 23.24 36.14 -17.85
CA GLU A 341 22.23 36.52 -16.83
C GLU A 341 21.65 37.93 -17.07
N ASP A 342 22.44 38.84 -17.66
CA ASP A 342 21.98 40.16 -18.09
C ASP A 342 21.00 40.05 -19.27
N ASP A 343 21.26 39.15 -20.23
CA ASP A 343 20.34 38.85 -21.33
C ASP A 343 19.05 38.17 -20.85
N VAL A 344 19.13 37.25 -19.89
CA VAL A 344 17.96 36.64 -19.24
C VAL A 344 17.12 37.73 -18.58
N SER A 345 17.75 38.58 -17.77
CA SER A 345 17.09 39.67 -17.04
C SER A 345 16.44 40.67 -18.00
N ALA A 346 17.13 41.04 -19.08
CA ALA A 346 16.60 41.93 -20.12
C ALA A 346 15.40 41.30 -20.86
N VAL A 347 15.49 40.04 -21.28
CA VAL A 347 14.39 39.35 -21.98
C VAL A 347 13.15 39.23 -21.08
N LEU A 348 13.33 38.86 -19.81
CA LEU A 348 12.21 38.75 -18.86
C LEU A 348 11.56 40.11 -18.58
N ALA A 349 12.36 41.18 -18.47
CA ALA A 349 11.86 42.55 -18.31
C ALA A 349 11.16 43.08 -19.57
N ASP A 350 11.66 42.76 -20.77
CA ASP A 350 11.07 43.14 -22.05
C ASP A 350 9.72 42.46 -22.27
N ILE A 351 9.64 41.14 -22.04
CA ILE A 351 8.39 40.37 -22.09
C ILE A 351 7.39 40.88 -21.06
N THR A 352 7.82 41.12 -19.81
CA THR A 352 6.93 41.63 -18.75
C THR A 352 6.38 43.02 -19.08
N ARG A 353 7.20 43.89 -19.71
CA ARG A 353 6.77 45.19 -20.20
C ARG A 353 5.78 45.08 -21.37
N GLU A 354 5.89 44.05 -22.21
CA GLU A 354 4.90 43.75 -23.26
C GLU A 354 3.56 43.27 -22.66
N CYS A 355 3.57 42.32 -21.72
CA CYS A 355 2.36 41.85 -21.03
C CYS A 355 1.59 43.00 -20.34
N ARG A 356 2.32 43.97 -19.75
CA ARG A 356 1.74 45.12 -19.03
C ARG A 356 1.37 46.31 -19.92
N ARG A 357 1.61 46.24 -21.23
CA ARG A 357 1.48 47.39 -22.16
C ARG A 357 0.08 48.02 -22.23
N GLY A 358 -0.96 47.28 -21.86
CA GLY A 358 -2.36 47.74 -21.82
C GLY A 358 -2.88 48.18 -20.44
N LEU A 359 -2.06 48.13 -19.38
CA LEU A 359 -2.47 48.44 -18.01
C LEU A 359 -2.25 49.92 -17.66
N SER A 360 -2.98 50.43 -16.68
CA SER A 360 -2.78 51.79 -16.18
C SER A 360 -1.47 51.93 -15.39
N SER A 361 -0.97 53.17 -15.26
CA SER A 361 0.23 53.47 -14.47
C SER A 361 0.10 53.07 -13.00
N GLN A 362 -1.12 53.05 -12.45
CA GLN A 362 -1.39 52.63 -11.07
C GLN A 362 -1.32 51.11 -10.91
N GLU A 363 -1.90 50.35 -11.85
CA GLU A 363 -1.79 48.88 -11.87
C GLU A 363 -0.34 48.42 -12.07
N CYS A 364 0.39 49.05 -13.00
CA CYS A 364 1.81 48.80 -13.22
C CYS A 364 2.67 49.07 -11.98
N ALA A 365 2.34 50.09 -11.17
CA ALA A 365 3.03 50.36 -9.92
C ALA A 365 2.75 49.27 -8.86
N ILE A 366 1.47 48.88 -8.69
CA ILE A 366 1.07 47.80 -7.77
C ILE A 366 1.74 46.48 -8.13
N LEU A 367 1.79 46.14 -9.42
CA LEU A 367 2.47 44.94 -9.91
C LEU A 367 4.00 45.01 -9.70
N GLY A 368 4.62 46.17 -9.92
CA GLY A 368 6.04 46.38 -9.63
C GLY A 368 6.39 46.21 -8.15
N ASP A 369 5.55 46.70 -7.23
CA ASP A 369 5.70 46.46 -5.79
C ASP A 369 5.53 44.98 -5.42
N CYS A 370 4.64 44.25 -6.09
CA CYS A 370 4.48 42.81 -5.94
C CYS A 370 5.69 42.02 -6.45
N ASP A 371 6.22 42.36 -7.62
CA ASP A 371 7.45 41.74 -8.16
C ASP A 371 8.64 41.98 -7.23
N LYS A 372 8.79 43.22 -6.73
CA LYS A 372 9.87 43.57 -5.81
C LYS A 372 9.79 42.74 -4.52
N LYS A 373 8.61 42.60 -3.93
CA LYS A 373 8.40 41.74 -2.74
C LYS A 373 8.72 40.27 -3.02
N ALA A 374 8.36 39.76 -4.21
CA ALA A 374 8.71 38.40 -4.61
C ALA A 374 10.22 38.23 -4.82
N ALA A 375 10.92 39.21 -5.39
CA ALA A 375 12.37 39.19 -5.53
C ALA A 375 13.10 39.29 -4.17
N GLU A 376 12.59 40.10 -3.24
CA GLU A 376 13.07 40.17 -1.85
C GLU A 376 12.84 38.88 -1.05
N GLU A 377 11.81 38.10 -1.38
CA GLU A 377 11.53 36.78 -0.79
C GLU A 377 12.45 35.70 -1.37
N LEU A 378 12.56 35.64 -2.71
CA LEU A 378 13.51 34.78 -3.42
C LEU A 378 14.98 35.06 -3.06
N GLY A 379 15.30 36.26 -2.59
CA GLY A 379 16.62 36.62 -2.07
C GLY A 379 16.92 36.03 -0.69
N LYS A 380 15.92 35.96 0.21
CA LYS A 380 16.08 35.50 1.60
C LYS A 380 16.13 33.97 1.73
N GLY A 381 15.44 33.24 0.84
CA GLY A 381 15.39 31.78 0.85
C GLY A 381 16.69 31.05 0.48
N HIS A 382 17.82 31.76 0.37
CA HIS A 382 19.16 31.16 0.24
C HIS A 382 19.91 31.12 1.57
N ASP A 383 19.55 31.96 2.54
CA ASP A 383 20.22 32.07 3.85
C ASP A 383 19.49 31.25 4.95
N SER A 384 18.41 30.55 4.60
CA SER A 384 17.69 29.65 5.50
C SER A 384 18.39 28.30 5.58
N ASN A 385 18.84 27.94 6.79
CA ASN A 385 19.23 26.58 7.15
C ASN A 385 18.00 25.67 7.15
N ASP A 386 17.50 25.30 5.97
CA ASP A 386 16.56 24.19 5.80
C ASP A 386 17.26 22.91 6.27
N ASP A 387 16.55 22.07 7.03
CA ASP A 387 17.19 20.90 7.63
C ASP A 387 17.59 19.87 6.55
N ASP A 388 18.91 19.66 6.43
CA ASP A 388 19.47 18.62 5.56
C ASP A 388 18.95 17.23 5.96
N SER A 389 18.50 17.03 7.21
CA SER A 389 17.94 15.78 7.70
C SER A 389 16.65 15.33 7.00
N ILE A 390 15.88 16.22 6.36
CA ILE A 390 14.60 15.80 5.73
C ILE A 390 14.86 15.16 4.36
N ALA A 391 14.77 13.83 4.28
CA ALA A 391 14.75 13.11 3.00
C ALA A 391 13.45 13.41 2.24
N LEU A 392 13.56 13.76 0.96
CA LEU A 392 12.40 13.98 0.07
C LEU A 392 12.23 12.80 -0.89
N PRO A 393 10.98 12.45 -1.25
CA PRO A 393 10.70 11.29 -2.08
C PRO A 393 11.21 11.45 -3.52
N GLY A 394 11.49 10.32 -4.15
CA GLY A 394 11.64 10.25 -5.60
C GLY A 394 10.34 10.50 -6.34
N ARG A 395 10.44 10.65 -7.66
CA ARG A 395 9.32 10.90 -8.55
C ARG A 395 8.34 9.73 -8.55
N GLN A 396 7.05 10.03 -8.40
CA GLN A 396 5.97 9.06 -8.46
C GLN A 396 5.39 8.94 -9.88
N SER A 397 5.28 10.05 -10.62
CA SER A 397 4.76 10.06 -12.01
C SER A 397 5.70 9.43 -13.06
N GLY A 398 5.11 8.82 -14.09
CA GLY A 398 5.84 8.26 -15.24
C GLY A 398 6.29 6.79 -15.10
N ASP A 399 6.62 6.17 -16.24
CA ASP A 399 7.07 4.77 -16.30
C ASP A 399 8.30 4.50 -15.43
N LYS A 400 8.34 3.30 -14.85
CA LYS A 400 9.44 2.88 -13.95
C LYS A 400 10.80 2.87 -14.68
N GLU A 401 10.82 2.41 -15.92
CA GLU A 401 12.04 2.40 -16.77
C GLU A 401 12.51 3.82 -17.13
N TRP A 402 11.58 4.74 -17.38
CA TRP A 402 11.88 6.14 -17.66
C TRP A 402 12.44 6.86 -16.42
N ARG A 403 11.88 6.59 -15.23
CA ARG A 403 12.41 7.09 -13.95
C ARG A 403 13.77 6.48 -13.60
N LEU A 404 13.98 5.18 -13.86
CA LEU A 404 15.28 4.50 -13.75
C LEU A 404 16.34 5.20 -14.61
N ALA A 405 16.04 5.39 -15.90
CA ALA A 405 16.96 6.00 -16.87
C ALA A 405 17.35 7.45 -16.55
N ARG A 406 16.51 8.18 -15.80
CA ARG A 406 16.78 9.56 -15.34
C ARG A 406 17.31 9.64 -13.90
N SER A 407 17.42 8.51 -13.19
CA SER A 407 17.77 8.43 -11.76
C SER A 407 16.80 9.19 -10.82
N GLU A 408 15.57 9.50 -11.27
CA GLU A 408 14.57 10.29 -10.54
C GLU A 408 13.84 9.46 -9.44
N ILE A 409 14.40 8.33 -8.99
CA ILE A 409 13.76 7.37 -8.06
C ILE A 409 13.95 7.75 -6.58
N GLY A 410 14.78 8.76 -6.28
CA GLY A 410 15.13 9.13 -4.91
C GLY A 410 16.36 8.37 -4.39
N PRO A 411 16.65 8.40 -3.09
CA PRO A 411 17.52 7.42 -2.45
C PRO A 411 16.79 6.07 -2.29
N GLU A 412 17.52 4.95 -2.34
CA GLU A 412 17.04 3.73 -1.68
C GLU A 412 17.01 3.96 -0.15
N GLU A 413 16.17 3.20 0.58
CA GLU A 413 15.73 3.47 1.96
C GLU A 413 16.81 3.33 3.07
N ASN A 414 18.10 3.46 2.71
CA ASN A 414 19.26 3.24 3.58
C ASN A 414 20.06 4.54 3.86
N SER A 415 19.39 5.68 4.02
CA SER A 415 20.02 6.91 4.55
C SER A 415 19.53 7.20 5.97
N SER A 416 20.41 6.98 6.95
CA SER A 416 20.14 7.11 8.39
C SER A 416 19.84 8.55 8.79
N LEU A 417 18.68 8.77 9.43
CA LEU A 417 18.21 10.07 9.91
C LEU A 417 17.63 9.89 11.33
N SER A 418 17.85 10.88 12.20
CA SER A 418 17.64 10.76 13.64
C SER A 418 16.18 10.92 14.08
N CYS A 419 15.85 10.32 15.22
CA CYS A 419 14.55 10.48 15.88
C CYS A 419 14.25 11.97 16.16
N PHE A 420 13.18 12.49 15.55
CA PHE A 420 12.61 13.80 15.83
C PHE A 420 11.10 13.65 16.04
N SER A 421 10.63 13.94 17.24
CA SER A 421 9.21 13.86 17.59
C SER A 421 8.36 14.83 16.79
N CYS A 422 7.13 14.42 16.42
CA CYS A 422 6.14 15.27 15.77
C CYS A 422 5.84 16.57 16.55
N PRO A 423 5.29 17.60 15.88
CA PRO A 423 4.65 18.72 16.58
C PRO A 423 3.51 18.21 17.47
N ILE A 424 3.28 18.89 18.60
CA ILE A 424 2.11 18.62 19.45
C ILE A 424 0.86 19.14 18.74
N ARG A 425 -0.15 18.27 18.56
CA ARG A 425 -1.43 18.57 17.93
C ARG A 425 -2.56 18.49 18.96
N THR A 426 -3.65 19.24 18.78
CA THR A 426 -4.86 19.11 19.62
C THR A 426 -5.87 18.19 18.94
N CYS A 427 -6.43 17.21 19.67
CA CYS A 427 -7.49 16.36 19.16
C CYS A 427 -8.83 17.10 19.14
N ILE A 428 -9.52 17.14 17.99
CA ILE A 428 -10.82 17.81 17.83
C ILE A 428 -11.95 16.76 17.76
N ASP A 429 -12.00 15.90 18.79
CA ASP A 429 -12.74 14.64 18.85
C ASP A 429 -13.88 14.61 19.91
N ASP A 430 -14.17 15.76 20.53
CA ASP A 430 -15.25 15.97 21.50
C ASP A 430 -16.63 15.50 20.97
N HIS A 431 -16.80 15.58 19.64
CA HIS A 431 -17.97 15.09 18.92
C HIS A 431 -18.06 13.54 18.92
N VAL A 432 -16.92 12.83 18.78
CA VAL A 432 -16.85 11.36 18.82
C VAL A 432 -17.39 10.83 20.14
N LYS A 433 -16.87 11.37 21.26
CA LYS A 433 -17.36 11.07 22.61
C LYS A 433 -18.85 11.37 22.78
N SER A 434 -19.30 12.52 22.27
CA SER A 434 -20.71 12.94 22.37
C SER A 434 -21.64 11.97 21.62
N ILE A 435 -21.24 11.50 20.43
CA ILE A 435 -21.97 10.51 19.63
C ILE A 435 -22.09 9.18 20.38
N TYR A 436 -20.98 8.60 20.83
CA TYR A 436 -21.01 7.31 21.54
C TYR A 436 -21.76 7.41 22.89
N ASN A 437 -21.60 8.50 23.64
CA ASN A 437 -22.38 8.73 24.86
C ASN A 437 -23.90 8.78 24.57
N ALA A 438 -24.32 9.42 23.47
CA ALA A 438 -25.74 9.49 23.12
C ALA A 438 -26.29 8.17 22.56
N LEU A 439 -25.50 7.40 21.79
CA LEU A 439 -25.86 6.05 21.35
C LEU A 439 -26.03 5.09 22.55
N PHE A 440 -25.19 5.20 23.57
CA PHE A 440 -25.31 4.41 24.80
C PHE A 440 -26.64 4.70 25.51
N LEU A 441 -26.97 5.98 25.69
CA LEU A 441 -28.26 6.39 26.28
C LEU A 441 -29.47 5.92 25.46
N LEU A 442 -29.37 5.94 24.12
CA LEU A 442 -30.41 5.43 23.22
C LEU A 442 -30.64 3.91 23.41
N LEU A 443 -29.57 3.11 23.47
CA LEU A 443 -29.67 1.68 23.78
C LEU A 443 -30.23 1.42 25.18
N CYS A 444 -29.79 2.18 26.20
CA CYS A 444 -30.35 2.07 27.55
C CYS A 444 -31.86 2.32 27.57
N SER A 445 -32.37 3.27 26.77
CA SER A 445 -33.81 3.46 26.63
C SER A 445 -34.51 2.29 25.92
N PHE A 446 -33.95 1.73 24.84
CA PHE A 446 -34.50 0.53 24.17
C PHE A 446 -34.59 -0.68 25.11
N ALA A 447 -33.55 -0.91 25.94
CA ALA A 447 -33.53 -1.96 26.93
C ALA A 447 -34.55 -1.72 28.07
N HIS A 448 -34.68 -0.47 28.55
CA HIS A 448 -35.64 -0.09 29.60
C HIS A 448 -37.10 -0.33 29.20
N GLU A 449 -37.51 0.11 28.00
CA GLU A 449 -38.87 -0.10 27.49
C GLU A 449 -39.05 -1.49 26.83
N ARG A 450 -38.07 -2.40 26.97
CA ARG A 450 -38.12 -3.81 26.54
C ARG A 450 -38.39 -4.01 25.03
N VAL A 451 -37.82 -3.15 24.21
CA VAL A 451 -37.87 -3.28 22.74
C VAL A 451 -37.15 -4.57 22.31
N SER A 452 -37.70 -5.32 21.33
CA SER A 452 -37.03 -6.52 20.83
C SER A 452 -35.75 -6.17 20.06
N ARG A 453 -34.83 -7.13 19.93
CA ARG A 453 -33.58 -6.95 19.16
C ARG A 453 -33.88 -6.61 17.70
N GLU A 454 -34.84 -7.30 17.10
CA GLU A 454 -35.25 -7.16 15.71
C GLU A 454 -35.85 -5.76 15.45
N LYS A 455 -36.67 -5.26 16.38
CA LYS A 455 -37.19 -3.89 16.31
C LYS A 455 -36.07 -2.87 16.58
N THR A 456 -35.15 -3.15 17.49
CA THR A 456 -34.00 -2.28 17.78
C THR A 456 -33.12 -2.09 16.53
N LEU A 457 -32.84 -3.16 15.78
CA LEU A 457 -32.15 -3.10 14.49
C LEU A 457 -32.92 -2.27 13.45
N GLU A 458 -34.24 -2.46 13.33
CA GLU A 458 -35.09 -1.66 12.44
C GLU A 458 -35.00 -0.15 12.77
N ASN A 459 -35.10 0.21 14.05
CA ASN A 459 -35.01 1.60 14.53
C ASN A 459 -33.66 2.24 14.16
N ILE A 460 -32.57 1.50 14.33
CA ILE A 460 -31.19 1.93 14.05
C ILE A 460 -30.98 2.10 12.55
N GLN A 461 -31.50 1.19 11.72
CA GLN A 461 -31.47 1.30 10.26
C GLN A 461 -32.30 2.50 9.76
N MET A 462 -33.45 2.81 10.37
CA MET A 462 -34.22 4.02 10.05
C MET A 462 -33.45 5.31 10.41
N LEU A 463 -32.79 5.35 11.57
CA LEU A 463 -31.96 6.46 12.00
C LEU A 463 -30.76 6.67 11.07
N LYS A 464 -30.09 5.58 10.68
CA LYS A 464 -29.01 5.56 9.68
C LYS A 464 -29.48 6.09 8.33
N SER A 465 -30.68 5.72 7.85
CA SER A 465 -31.25 6.28 6.61
C SER A 465 -31.39 7.81 6.69
N LEU A 466 -31.94 8.33 7.80
CA LEU A 466 -32.09 9.78 8.01
C LEU A 466 -30.73 10.51 8.02
N LEU A 467 -29.68 9.90 8.57
CA LEU A 467 -28.32 10.47 8.54
C LEU A 467 -27.69 10.39 7.13
N VAL A 468 -28.00 9.37 6.33
CA VAL A 468 -27.59 9.30 4.91
C VAL A 468 -28.28 10.40 4.10
N ASP A 469 -29.58 10.62 4.29
CA ASP A 469 -30.32 11.69 3.62
C ASP A 469 -29.76 13.08 3.98
N LEU A 470 -29.44 13.30 5.26
CA LEU A 470 -28.75 14.51 5.71
C LEU A 470 -27.35 14.66 5.09
N ARG A 471 -26.54 13.60 5.04
CA ARG A 471 -25.22 13.61 4.41
C ARG A 471 -25.29 14.00 2.93
N ASN A 472 -26.29 13.48 2.22
CA ASN A 472 -26.54 13.74 0.80
C ASN A 472 -27.11 15.15 0.53
N SER A 473 -27.64 15.83 1.56
CA SER A 473 -28.14 17.22 1.44
C SER A 473 -27.01 18.27 1.55
N PRO A 474 -27.09 19.43 0.88
CA PRO A 474 -26.00 20.42 0.83
C PRO A 474 -25.57 20.91 2.23
N PHE A 475 -24.27 20.85 2.52
CA PHE A 475 -23.75 20.98 3.89
C PHE A 475 -24.17 22.27 4.61
N ARG A 476 -24.19 23.40 3.89
CA ARG A 476 -24.58 24.73 4.40
C ARG A 476 -26.06 24.83 4.79
N ARG A 477 -26.91 23.87 4.41
CA ARG A 477 -28.37 23.88 4.60
C ARG A 477 -28.96 22.50 4.95
N ARG A 478 -28.20 21.58 5.56
CA ARG A 478 -28.64 20.19 5.73
C ARG A 478 -30.03 20.09 6.37
N ARG A 479 -30.90 19.36 5.68
CA ARG A 479 -32.28 19.06 6.08
C ARG A 479 -32.72 17.74 5.47
N ALA A 480 -33.39 16.91 6.26
CA ALA A 480 -34.09 15.71 5.79
C ALA A 480 -35.47 15.62 6.45
N LEU A 481 -36.46 15.10 5.72
CA LEU A 481 -37.79 14.85 6.24
C LEU A 481 -37.80 13.57 7.07
N VAL A 482 -38.48 13.61 8.22
CA VAL A 482 -38.65 12.46 9.10
C VAL A 482 -39.84 11.64 8.60
N ASN A 483 -39.59 10.38 8.22
CA ASN A 483 -40.63 9.45 7.79
C ASN A 483 -41.72 9.31 8.88
N PRO A 484 -43.03 9.37 8.55
CA PRO A 484 -44.11 9.20 9.53
C PRO A 484 -44.04 7.92 10.38
N TRP A 485 -43.46 6.82 9.89
CA TRP A 485 -43.21 5.62 10.71
C TRP A 485 -42.22 5.86 11.85
N PHE A 486 -41.34 6.85 11.73
CA PHE A 486 -40.42 7.28 12.78
C PHE A 486 -41.14 8.05 13.91
N LEU A 487 -42.35 8.57 13.66
CA LEU A 487 -43.16 9.24 14.68
C LEU A 487 -43.78 8.27 15.69
N PHE A 488 -43.95 6.98 15.35
CA PHE A 488 -44.40 5.96 16.31
C PHE A 488 -43.43 5.77 17.49
N PHE A 489 -42.16 6.16 17.36
CA PHE A 489 -41.22 6.20 18.49
C PHE A 489 -41.42 7.42 19.39
N THR A 490 -42.02 8.49 18.86
CA THR A 490 -42.14 9.80 19.54
C THR A 490 -43.35 9.93 20.46
N GLU A 491 -44.27 8.97 20.48
CA GLU A 491 -45.37 8.92 21.47
C GLU A 491 -44.93 8.46 22.88
N SER A 492 -43.63 8.13 23.06
CA SER A 492 -43.09 7.53 24.28
C SER A 492 -41.89 8.30 24.86
N LYS A 493 -41.40 7.85 26.03
CA LYS A 493 -40.24 8.42 26.76
C LYS A 493 -38.92 8.40 25.96
N MET A 494 -38.89 7.74 24.80
CA MET A 494 -37.74 7.69 23.88
C MET A 494 -37.32 9.06 23.33
N LEU A 495 -38.24 10.02 23.27
CA LEU A 495 -38.02 11.33 22.64
C LEU A 495 -36.68 11.97 23.05
N SER A 496 -36.42 12.07 24.36
CA SER A 496 -35.21 12.71 24.90
C SER A 496 -33.90 12.02 24.52
N SER A 497 -33.91 10.69 24.31
CA SER A 497 -32.71 9.97 23.84
C SER A 497 -32.40 10.30 22.39
N VAL A 498 -33.44 10.36 21.53
CA VAL A 498 -33.30 10.74 20.11
C VAL A 498 -32.90 12.22 19.99
N ASP A 499 -33.49 13.11 20.79
CA ASP A 499 -33.12 14.53 20.80
C ASP A 499 -31.71 14.76 21.35
N GLY A 500 -31.26 13.97 22.33
CA GLY A 500 -29.87 13.95 22.80
C GLY A 500 -28.89 13.51 21.70
N PHE A 501 -29.22 12.46 20.93
CA PHE A 501 -28.41 12.01 19.80
C PHE A 501 -28.34 13.05 18.68
N LEU A 502 -29.47 13.63 18.26
CA LEU A 502 -29.47 14.71 17.27
C LEU A 502 -28.67 15.94 17.76
N SER A 503 -28.77 16.29 19.05
CA SER A 503 -28.00 17.38 19.64
C SER A 503 -26.48 17.11 19.61
N ALA A 504 -26.05 15.88 19.86
CA ALA A 504 -24.64 15.48 19.73
C ALA A 504 -24.10 15.64 18.31
N LEU A 505 -24.95 15.48 17.29
CA LEU A 505 -24.63 15.72 15.88
C LEU A 505 -24.70 17.21 15.47
N SER A 506 -24.99 18.14 16.39
CA SER A 506 -25.33 19.54 16.06
C SER A 506 -26.53 19.68 15.09
N LEU A 507 -27.51 18.78 15.24
CA LEU A 507 -28.81 18.78 14.57
C LEU A 507 -29.93 19.11 15.56
N LYS A 508 -31.11 19.46 15.03
CA LYS A 508 -32.36 19.64 15.77
C LYS A 508 -33.55 19.13 14.93
N LYS A 509 -34.66 18.83 15.60
CA LYS A 509 -35.98 18.70 14.96
C LYS A 509 -36.55 20.08 14.63
N ASP A 510 -37.33 20.16 13.55
CA ASP A 510 -37.95 21.39 13.05
C ASP A 510 -39.30 21.02 12.42
N LEU A 511 -40.39 21.65 12.90
CA LEU A 511 -41.77 21.41 12.46
C LEU A 511 -42.10 22.32 11.28
N GLU A 512 -42.47 21.73 10.15
CA GLU A 512 -42.78 22.49 8.93
C GLU A 512 -44.26 22.95 8.90
N GLY A 513 -44.56 23.93 8.06
CA GLY A 513 -45.86 24.61 8.05
C GLY A 513 -47.06 23.76 7.60
N ASP A 514 -46.80 22.57 7.07
CA ASP A 514 -47.80 21.55 6.70
C ASP A 514 -48.03 20.50 7.82
N GLY A 515 -47.30 20.59 8.94
CA GLY A 515 -47.32 19.63 10.03
C GLY A 515 -46.34 18.45 9.88
N SER A 516 -45.53 18.42 8.82
CA SER A 516 -44.45 17.44 8.71
C SER A 516 -43.30 17.75 9.66
N LEU A 517 -42.56 16.71 10.05
CA LEU A 517 -41.38 16.84 10.91
C LEU A 517 -40.12 16.69 10.05
N SER A 518 -39.16 17.58 10.25
CA SER A 518 -37.83 17.50 9.63
C SER A 518 -36.73 17.50 10.69
N VAL A 519 -35.53 17.08 10.29
CA VAL A 519 -34.30 17.31 11.04
C VAL A 519 -33.41 18.24 10.22
N CYS A 520 -32.85 19.28 10.86
CA CYS A 520 -31.95 20.23 10.22
C CYS A 520 -30.83 20.72 11.17
N LEU A 521 -29.92 21.54 10.65
CA LEU A 521 -28.82 22.16 11.40
C LEU A 521 -29.30 22.89 12.67
N SER A 522 -28.67 22.63 13.83
CA SER A 522 -28.89 23.42 15.06
C SER A 522 -27.86 24.54 15.28
N GLY A 523 -26.71 24.48 14.60
CA GLY A 523 -25.62 25.43 14.73
C GLY A 523 -24.69 25.46 13.52
N ASN A 524 -23.37 25.56 13.76
CA ASN A 524 -22.35 25.59 12.70
C ASN A 524 -22.41 24.28 11.87
N PRO A 525 -22.62 24.34 10.53
CA PRO A 525 -22.73 23.14 9.69
C PRO A 525 -21.49 22.24 9.74
N ILE A 526 -20.30 22.78 9.99
CA ILE A 526 -19.06 22.00 10.01
C ILE A 526 -19.01 21.01 11.18
N LYS A 527 -19.68 21.31 12.30
CA LYS A 527 -19.85 20.32 13.38
C LYS A 527 -20.67 19.12 12.92
N VAL A 528 -21.70 19.35 12.11
CA VAL A 528 -22.53 18.30 11.49
C VAL A 528 -21.71 17.53 10.44
N SER A 529 -20.87 18.22 9.66
CA SER A 529 -19.95 17.62 8.68
C SER A 529 -18.93 16.66 9.30
N MET A 530 -18.37 17.01 10.46
CA MET A 530 -17.47 16.13 11.22
C MET A 530 -18.24 14.99 11.91
N ALA A 531 -19.41 15.28 12.48
CA ALA A 531 -20.17 14.30 13.26
C ALA A 531 -20.91 13.24 12.44
N LEU A 532 -21.42 13.57 11.23
CA LEU A 532 -22.23 12.65 10.44
C LEU A 532 -21.50 11.36 10.02
N PRO A 533 -20.24 11.39 9.53
CA PRO A 533 -19.53 10.16 9.18
C PRO A 533 -19.25 9.28 10.40
N VAL A 534 -18.73 9.83 11.50
CA VAL A 534 -18.52 9.10 12.77
C VAL A 534 -19.81 8.44 13.27
N ALA A 535 -20.94 9.14 13.14
CA ALA A 535 -22.24 8.61 13.54
C ALA A 535 -22.74 7.48 12.64
N LEU A 536 -22.54 7.56 11.32
CA LEU A 536 -22.87 6.49 10.39
C LEU A 536 -21.97 5.26 10.63
N ASP A 537 -20.69 5.47 10.88
CA ASP A 537 -19.71 4.43 11.20
C ASP A 537 -20.06 3.71 12.51
N ALA A 538 -20.41 4.47 13.56
CA ALA A 538 -20.86 3.92 14.84
C ALA A 538 -22.22 3.21 14.77
N LEU A 539 -23.13 3.61 13.88
CA LEU A 539 -24.40 2.91 13.65
C LEU A 539 -24.18 1.58 12.91
N ASP A 540 -23.26 1.52 11.94
CA ASP A 540 -22.88 0.26 11.28
C ASP A 540 -22.25 -0.73 12.26
N GLU A 541 -21.28 -0.26 13.05
CA GLU A 541 -20.64 -1.05 14.11
C GLU A 541 -21.67 -1.58 15.11
N LEU A 542 -22.66 -0.76 15.49
CA LEU A 542 -23.74 -1.15 16.39
C LEU A 542 -24.70 -2.19 15.78
N MET A 543 -25.06 -2.07 14.50
CA MET A 543 -25.92 -3.06 13.84
C MET A 543 -25.25 -4.44 13.79
N TYR A 544 -24.01 -4.50 13.31
CA TYR A 544 -23.22 -5.74 13.24
C TYR A 544 -23.08 -6.41 14.61
N ASN A 545 -22.82 -5.61 15.66
CA ASN A 545 -22.74 -6.09 17.03
C ASN A 545 -24.10 -6.64 17.53
N LEU A 546 -25.22 -5.96 17.25
CA LEU A 546 -26.55 -6.41 17.67
C LEU A 546 -27.00 -7.71 16.98
N GLU A 547 -26.63 -7.92 15.72
CA GLU A 547 -26.94 -9.14 14.98
C GLU A 547 -26.21 -10.37 15.57
N ASN A 548 -24.95 -10.20 15.96
CA ASN A 548 -24.08 -11.29 16.45
C ASN A 548 -24.19 -11.60 17.96
N VAL A 549 -24.90 -10.78 18.75
CA VAL A 549 -25.04 -10.99 20.21
C VAL A 549 -25.97 -12.15 20.56
N LYS A 550 -25.42 -13.15 21.28
CA LYS A 550 -26.13 -14.37 21.70
C LYS A 550 -27.11 -14.17 22.88
N ARG A 551 -27.08 -13.04 23.58
CA ARG A 551 -28.04 -12.67 24.65
C ARG A 551 -28.24 -11.15 24.71
N PHE A 552 -29.40 -10.67 24.28
CA PHE A 552 -29.82 -9.28 24.47
C PHE A 552 -30.39 -9.10 25.89
N GLY A 553 -29.76 -8.28 26.74
CA GLY A 553 -30.12 -8.19 28.15
C GLY A 553 -29.62 -6.91 28.86
N MET A 554 -30.10 -6.72 30.10
CA MET A 554 -29.83 -5.53 30.92
C MET A 554 -28.44 -5.49 31.58
N GLU A 555 -27.56 -6.47 31.32
CA GLU A 555 -26.20 -6.46 31.85
C GLU A 555 -25.32 -5.50 31.02
N PRO A 556 -24.70 -4.45 31.61
CA PRO A 556 -23.90 -3.46 30.87
C PRO A 556 -22.64 -3.99 30.15
N LEU A 557 -22.38 -5.30 30.26
CA LEU A 557 -21.25 -6.01 29.66
C LEU A 557 -21.70 -7.07 28.63
N SER A 558 -23.02 -7.17 28.35
CA SER A 558 -23.61 -8.14 27.42
C SER A 558 -23.89 -7.56 26.02
N LEU A 559 -23.99 -6.24 25.91
CA LEU A 559 -23.90 -5.49 24.66
C LEU A 559 -22.43 -5.12 24.42
N PRO A 560 -21.88 -5.30 23.21
CA PRO A 560 -20.59 -4.74 22.81
C PRO A 560 -20.59 -3.24 23.12
N VAL A 561 -19.55 -2.81 23.84
CA VAL A 561 -19.63 -1.61 24.67
C VAL A 561 -19.65 -0.36 23.79
N VAL A 562 -20.82 0.26 23.67
CA VAL A 562 -20.90 1.62 23.13
C VAL A 562 -20.05 2.52 24.03
N LYS A 563 -19.16 3.29 23.39
CA LYS A 563 -17.87 3.79 23.93
C LYS A 563 -18.04 4.96 24.90
N PHE A 564 -18.76 4.69 25.99
CA PHE A 564 -19.19 5.62 27.02
C PHE A 564 -18.01 6.10 27.87
N ASN A 565 -17.94 7.41 28.16
CA ASN A 565 -16.85 8.05 28.91
C ASN A 565 -15.43 7.85 28.30
N ARG A 566 -15.33 7.85 26.96
CA ARG A 566 -14.05 8.05 26.24
C ARG A 566 -13.35 9.36 26.65
N LEU A 567 -12.03 9.42 26.62
CA LEU A 567 -11.26 10.67 26.60
C LEU A 567 -11.38 11.42 25.26
N CYS A 568 -11.17 12.74 25.29
CA CYS A 568 -11.29 13.66 24.17
C CYS A 568 -10.56 14.97 24.47
N SER A 569 -10.42 15.82 23.45
CA SER A 569 -9.88 17.19 23.48
C SER A 569 -8.46 17.36 24.04
N GLY A 570 -7.73 16.27 24.27
CA GLY A 570 -6.35 16.29 24.72
C GLY A 570 -5.37 16.78 23.64
N SER A 571 -4.11 16.96 24.04
CA SER A 571 -3.00 17.19 23.13
C SER A 571 -2.23 15.89 22.89
N VAL A 572 -1.90 15.61 21.64
CA VAL A 572 -1.24 14.39 21.20
C VAL A 572 0.09 14.68 20.51
N GLN A 573 1.05 13.78 20.67
CA GLN A 573 2.34 13.79 20.01
C GLN A 573 2.72 12.36 19.60
N ALA A 574 3.47 12.20 18.51
CA ALA A 574 3.93 10.91 18.00
C ALA A 574 5.43 10.91 17.68
N SER A 575 5.98 9.71 17.48
CA SER A 575 7.32 9.48 16.95
C SER A 575 7.56 10.06 15.55
N GLY A 576 6.51 10.18 14.73
CA GLY A 576 6.55 10.48 13.30
C GLY A 576 5.13 10.45 12.71
N GLU A 577 4.92 11.06 11.54
CA GLU A 577 3.61 11.11 10.87
C GLU A 577 3.75 11.39 9.35
N GLU A 578 2.93 10.76 8.50
CA GLU A 578 2.90 11.03 7.05
C GLU A 578 1.96 12.20 6.70
N LEU A 579 2.49 13.22 6.03
CA LEU A 579 1.73 14.42 5.66
C LEU A 579 1.14 14.30 4.24
N PRO A 580 -0.13 14.71 4.01
CA PRO A 580 -1.02 15.45 4.91
C PRO A 580 -2.13 14.62 5.57
N VAL A 581 -2.16 13.29 5.39
CA VAL A 581 -3.32 12.44 5.77
C VAL A 581 -3.04 11.56 6.99
N GLY A 582 -1.84 10.98 7.08
CA GLY A 582 -1.38 10.08 8.14
C GLY A 582 -1.02 10.76 9.47
N ILE A 583 -1.55 11.97 9.73
CA ILE A 583 -1.23 12.74 10.94
C ILE A 583 -1.75 12.07 12.22
N VAL A 584 -1.05 12.25 13.34
CA VAL A 584 -1.37 11.53 14.59
C VAL A 584 -2.80 11.76 15.12
N THR A 585 -3.42 12.91 14.82
CA THR A 585 -4.83 13.18 15.18
C THR A 585 -5.84 12.29 14.43
N SER A 586 -5.44 11.69 13.31
CA SER A 586 -6.25 10.70 12.58
C SER A 586 -6.46 9.41 13.38
N ALA A 587 -5.62 9.12 14.40
CA ALA A 587 -5.83 8.01 15.34
C ALA A 587 -6.87 8.30 16.44
N PHE A 588 -7.55 9.45 16.38
CA PHE A 588 -8.49 9.92 17.40
C PHE A 588 -9.78 10.52 16.84
N ASP A 589 -9.91 10.72 15.51
CA ASP A 589 -11.08 11.38 14.92
C ASP A 589 -12.31 10.47 14.72
N GLY A 590 -12.18 9.18 15.02
CA GLY A 590 -13.29 8.23 15.07
C GLY A 590 -13.81 7.77 13.71
N LEU A 591 -13.09 8.03 12.62
CA LEU A 591 -13.45 7.67 11.26
C LEU A 591 -12.68 6.42 10.80
N ARG A 592 -13.37 5.36 10.36
CA ARG A 592 -12.72 4.14 9.82
C ARG A 592 -11.96 4.34 8.50
N LEU A 593 -11.95 5.56 7.94
CA LEU A 593 -11.29 5.91 6.67
C LEU A 593 -10.12 6.91 6.84
N SER A 594 -9.78 7.30 8.07
CA SER A 594 -8.52 7.98 8.41
C SER A 594 -7.72 7.11 9.36
N LYS A 595 -6.39 7.25 9.32
CA LYS A 595 -5.44 6.54 10.17
C LYS A 595 -4.24 7.44 10.42
N TRP A 596 -3.59 7.28 11.57
CA TRP A 596 -2.19 7.72 11.71
C TRP A 596 -1.30 6.78 10.88
N GLU A 597 -0.24 7.30 10.27
CA GLU A 597 0.76 6.53 9.53
C GLU A 597 2.16 6.96 10.02
N GLU A 598 2.95 6.01 10.52
CA GLU A 598 4.30 6.25 11.05
C GLU A 598 5.36 5.60 10.14
N PRO A 599 6.03 6.35 9.24
CA PRO A 599 6.93 5.79 8.22
C PRO A 599 8.14 5.00 8.75
N ASN A 600 8.53 5.18 10.02
CA ASN A 600 9.71 4.55 10.63
C ASN A 600 9.36 3.50 11.70
N GLY A 601 8.10 3.03 11.76
CA GLY A 601 7.53 2.33 12.91
C GLY A 601 8.31 1.13 13.44
N ALA A 602 8.98 0.36 12.57
CA ALA A 602 9.89 -0.73 12.97
C ALA A 602 10.91 -0.35 14.05
N ARG A 603 11.31 0.93 14.10
CA ARG A 603 12.31 1.49 15.02
C ARG A 603 11.74 1.84 16.41
N GLY A 604 10.51 1.43 16.71
CA GLY A 604 9.82 1.73 17.95
C GLY A 604 8.94 2.97 17.84
N ALA A 605 7.70 2.79 17.39
CA ALA A 605 6.70 3.85 17.32
C ALA A 605 6.08 4.15 18.68
N TRP A 606 5.63 5.39 18.87
CA TRP A 606 4.88 5.78 20.06
C TRP A 606 3.86 6.90 19.79
N ILE A 607 2.80 6.91 20.59
CA ILE A 607 1.86 8.02 20.74
C ILE A 607 1.84 8.43 22.21
N VAL A 608 2.00 9.72 22.51
CA VAL A 608 1.75 10.31 23.83
C VAL A 608 0.50 11.18 23.75
N TYR A 609 -0.53 10.84 24.53
CA TYR A 609 -1.76 11.61 24.68
C TYR A 609 -1.80 12.26 26.06
N LYS A 610 -1.97 13.58 26.14
CA LYS A 610 -2.03 14.36 27.38
C LYS A 610 -3.40 15.01 27.54
N LEU A 611 -3.92 14.99 28.76
CA LEU A 611 -5.19 15.64 29.12
C LEU A 611 -5.03 17.16 29.26
N LEU A 612 -6.12 17.87 28.97
CA LEU A 612 -6.20 19.31 29.23
C LEU A 612 -6.15 19.62 30.73
N ASP A 613 -5.65 20.81 31.07
CA ASP A 613 -5.67 21.42 32.40
C ASP A 613 -5.10 20.60 33.56
N GLY A 614 -4.37 19.50 33.26
CA GLY A 614 -3.84 18.57 34.24
C GLY A 614 -4.88 17.64 34.86
N GLU A 615 -6.04 17.46 34.21
CA GLU A 615 -7.07 16.51 34.64
C GLU A 615 -6.50 15.09 34.80
N MET A 616 -6.82 14.44 35.92
CA MET A 616 -6.30 13.15 36.33
C MET A 616 -7.38 12.08 36.19
N GLN A 617 -7.10 10.98 35.49
CA GLN A 617 -8.10 9.97 35.13
C GLN A 617 -7.57 8.52 35.29
N GLU A 618 -8.42 7.59 35.71
CA GLU A 618 -8.15 6.14 35.83
C GLU A 618 -8.41 5.46 34.48
N LEU A 619 -7.40 4.82 33.86
CA LEU A 619 -7.60 4.07 32.61
C LEU A 619 -8.18 2.67 32.90
N VAL A 620 -9.29 2.34 32.23
CA VAL A 620 -10.04 1.08 32.45
C VAL A 620 -9.92 0.13 31.26
N ALA A 621 -9.84 0.67 30.05
CA ALA A 621 -9.74 -0.07 28.79
C ALA A 621 -9.30 0.88 27.67
N TYR A 622 -8.85 0.32 26.54
CA TYR A 622 -8.58 1.03 25.29
C TYR A 622 -8.95 0.18 24.08
N GLU A 623 -8.88 0.78 22.89
CA GLU A 623 -9.17 0.10 21.61
C GLU A 623 -8.04 0.32 20.61
N LEU A 624 -7.93 -0.61 19.65
CA LEU A 624 -7.20 -0.43 18.40
C LEU A 624 -8.04 -1.00 17.25
N MET A 625 -7.78 -0.52 16.03
CA MET A 625 -8.48 -0.95 14.82
C MET A 625 -7.49 -1.01 13.65
N SER A 626 -7.46 -2.15 12.94
CA SER A 626 -6.61 -2.34 11.77
C SER A 626 -7.01 -1.43 10.62
N ALA A 627 -6.04 -1.04 9.79
CA ALA A 627 -6.25 -0.09 8.70
C ALA A 627 -6.88 -0.71 7.44
N ASP A 628 -6.80 -0.03 6.31
CA ASP A 628 -7.38 -0.40 5.01
C ASP A 628 -6.42 -1.16 4.08
N ASP A 629 -5.11 -1.12 4.34
CA ASP A 629 -4.05 -1.35 3.34
C ASP A 629 -3.30 -2.69 3.44
N ALA A 630 -2.66 -3.00 4.58
CA ALA A 630 -1.71 -4.12 4.67
C ALA A 630 -1.60 -4.71 6.10
N PRO A 631 -1.89 -6.01 6.32
CA PRO A 631 -1.83 -6.63 7.66
C PRO A 631 -0.45 -6.64 8.32
N GLU A 632 0.63 -6.61 7.54
CA GLU A 632 2.00 -6.51 8.06
C GLU A 632 2.29 -5.17 8.78
N ARG A 633 1.42 -4.16 8.62
CA ARG A 633 1.50 -2.81 9.22
C ARG A 633 0.70 -2.65 10.52
N ASP A 634 -0.06 -3.67 10.92
CA ASP A 634 -0.81 -3.62 12.16
C ASP A 634 0.10 -3.98 13.35
N PRO A 635 -0.05 -3.33 14.52
CA PRO A 635 0.79 -3.61 15.68
C PRO A 635 0.52 -5.00 16.28
N LYS A 636 1.58 -5.64 16.81
CA LYS A 636 1.55 -7.00 17.39
C LYS A 636 1.88 -7.03 18.88
N ASP A 637 2.88 -6.24 19.26
CA ASP A 637 3.39 -6.12 20.62
C ASP A 637 3.43 -4.64 20.97
N TRP A 638 2.88 -4.26 22.13
CA TRP A 638 2.92 -2.89 22.62
C TRP A 638 2.73 -2.81 24.13
N ILE A 639 3.13 -1.67 24.69
CA ILE A 639 2.97 -1.32 26.09
C ILE A 639 2.12 -0.05 26.17
N VAL A 640 1.19 -0.01 27.11
CA VAL A 640 0.45 1.20 27.49
C VAL A 640 0.91 1.63 28.87
N GLU A 641 1.35 2.88 28.99
CA GLU A 641 1.88 3.47 30.21
C GLU A 641 1.09 4.72 30.61
N GLY A 642 1.00 4.98 31.91
CA GLY A 642 0.40 6.17 32.50
C GLY A 642 1.43 7.00 33.25
N SER A 643 1.21 8.31 33.28
CA SER A 643 2.02 9.29 34.00
C SER A 643 1.14 10.22 34.83
N ASP A 644 1.52 10.47 36.08
CA ASP A 644 0.90 11.43 36.99
C ASP A 644 1.63 12.80 37.02
N ASP A 645 2.82 12.89 36.41
CA ASP A 645 3.68 14.08 36.41
C ASP A 645 3.81 14.78 35.04
N GLY A 646 2.91 14.48 34.10
CA GLY A 646 2.87 15.09 32.77
C GLY A 646 3.81 14.46 31.74
N GLY A 647 4.42 13.32 32.07
CA GLY A 647 5.25 12.50 31.18
C GLY A 647 6.74 12.47 31.52
N CYS A 648 7.14 12.88 32.72
CA CYS A 648 8.51 12.78 33.22
C CYS A 648 8.81 11.38 33.77
N THR A 649 7.84 10.74 34.43
CA THR A 649 7.88 9.33 34.82
C THR A 649 6.67 8.57 34.26
N TRP A 650 6.86 7.27 34.03
CA TRP A 650 5.90 6.40 33.35
C TRP A 650 5.76 5.08 34.10
N VAL A 651 4.53 4.59 34.23
CA VAL A 651 4.19 3.33 34.89
C VAL A 651 3.38 2.49 33.91
N VAL A 652 3.76 1.22 33.72
CA VAL A 652 3.04 0.29 32.84
C VAL A 652 1.63 0.03 33.39
N LEU A 653 0.63 0.33 32.55
CA LEU A 653 -0.79 0.06 32.81
C LEU A 653 -1.26 -1.21 32.10
N ASP A 654 -0.70 -1.52 30.92
CA ASP A 654 -1.01 -2.75 30.18
C ASP A 654 0.14 -3.13 29.24
N THR A 655 0.25 -4.43 28.93
CA THR A 655 1.21 -4.97 27.96
C THR A 655 0.52 -6.03 27.12
N GLN A 656 0.52 -5.87 25.80
CA GLN A 656 -0.04 -6.83 24.86
C GLN A 656 1.06 -7.46 24.01
N HIS A 657 0.89 -8.74 23.73
CA HIS A 657 1.84 -9.56 22.98
C HIS A 657 1.13 -10.40 21.91
N SER A 658 1.84 -10.69 20.83
CA SER A 658 1.40 -11.59 19.75
C SER A 658 -0.02 -11.30 19.26
N GLN A 659 -0.39 -10.03 19.12
CA GLN A 659 -1.70 -9.62 18.64
C GLN A 659 -1.77 -9.69 17.10
N PHE A 660 -2.95 -10.02 16.61
CA PHE A 660 -3.27 -10.15 15.19
C PHE A 660 -4.64 -9.51 14.92
N PHE A 661 -4.86 -9.04 13.70
CA PHE A 661 -6.14 -8.53 13.24
C PHE A 661 -6.63 -9.38 12.07
N ASP A 662 -7.69 -10.15 12.31
CA ASP A 662 -8.16 -11.22 11.44
C ASP A 662 -8.86 -10.70 10.16
N SER A 663 -9.11 -9.38 10.09
CA SER A 663 -9.64 -8.66 8.92
C SER A 663 -9.20 -7.18 8.93
N ARG A 664 -9.39 -6.46 7.81
CA ARG A 664 -9.20 -4.99 7.74
C ARG A 664 -10.37 -4.29 8.43
N PHE A 665 -10.13 -3.11 9.01
CA PHE A 665 -11.09 -2.39 9.87
C PHE A 665 -11.55 -3.19 11.10
N MET A 666 -10.84 -4.26 11.48
CA MET A 666 -11.19 -5.05 12.66
C MET A 666 -10.80 -4.28 13.92
N ARG A 667 -11.77 -4.08 14.80
CA ARG A 667 -11.58 -3.42 16.11
C ARG A 667 -11.37 -4.46 17.21
N LYS A 668 -10.37 -4.26 18.07
CA LYS A 668 -10.14 -5.05 19.28
C LYS A 668 -10.07 -4.14 20.50
N THR A 669 -10.77 -4.53 21.56
CA THR A 669 -10.90 -3.77 22.82
C THR A 669 -10.12 -4.48 23.93
N TYR A 670 -9.18 -3.77 24.53
CA TYR A 670 -8.24 -4.27 25.54
C TYR A 670 -8.61 -3.70 26.92
N ARG A 671 -8.62 -4.54 27.95
CA ARG A 671 -8.98 -4.14 29.32
C ARG A 671 -7.74 -4.00 30.19
N VAL A 672 -7.70 -2.93 30.99
CA VAL A 672 -6.60 -2.65 31.92
C VAL A 672 -6.82 -3.41 33.23
N GLU A 673 -6.02 -4.46 33.42
CA GLU A 673 -6.07 -5.35 34.59
C GLU A 673 -4.93 -5.10 35.61
N LEU A 674 -3.82 -4.49 35.18
CA LEU A 674 -2.70 -4.07 36.04
C LEU A 674 -3.01 -2.75 36.78
N GLU A 675 -2.01 -2.16 37.45
CA GLU A 675 -2.20 -1.11 38.47
C GLU A 675 -3.06 0.07 38.01
N ARG A 676 -4.28 0.16 38.57
CA ARG A 676 -5.24 1.23 38.29
C ARG A 676 -4.83 2.55 38.93
N ARG A 677 -3.93 3.24 38.25
CA ARG A 677 -3.41 4.57 38.59
C ARG A 677 -4.27 5.68 37.98
N MET A 678 -4.28 6.83 38.65
CA MET A 678 -4.74 8.10 38.07
C MET A 678 -3.58 8.71 37.27
N SER A 679 -3.84 9.21 36.08
CA SER A 679 -2.82 9.78 35.19
C SER A 679 -3.36 10.96 34.38
N ASN A 680 -2.48 11.90 34.03
CA ASN A 680 -2.75 13.07 33.18
C ASN A 680 -2.12 12.94 31.78
N ALA A 681 -1.18 12.00 31.61
CA ALA A 681 -0.66 11.61 30.30
C ALA A 681 -0.60 10.08 30.16
N PHE A 682 -0.82 9.60 28.94
CA PHE A 682 -0.78 8.20 28.55
C PHE A 682 0.18 8.04 27.37
N ARG A 683 0.95 6.95 27.36
CA ARG A 683 1.85 6.59 26.24
C ARG A 683 1.50 5.20 25.75
N TRP A 684 1.28 5.07 24.45
CA TRP A 684 1.28 3.80 23.73
C TRP A 684 2.63 3.68 23.02
N VAL A 685 3.31 2.54 23.12
CA VAL A 685 4.64 2.34 22.53
C VAL A 685 4.87 0.89 22.10
N THR A 686 5.44 0.68 20.91
CA THR A 686 5.91 -0.64 20.47
C THR A 686 7.36 -0.87 20.93
N PRO A 687 7.70 -2.05 21.49
CA PRO A 687 9.10 -2.35 21.81
C PRO A 687 9.97 -2.42 20.54
N LEU A 688 11.24 -2.03 20.68
CA LEU A 688 12.25 -2.15 19.62
C LEU A 688 12.52 -3.62 19.26
N GLU A 689 12.27 -4.01 18.02
CA GLU A 689 12.75 -5.29 17.49
C GLU A 689 14.30 -5.29 17.44
N PRO A 690 15.02 -6.23 18.10
CA PRO A 690 16.47 -6.14 18.24
C PRO A 690 17.33 -6.30 16.98
N LEU A 691 16.75 -6.48 15.78
CA LEU A 691 17.47 -6.90 14.57
C LEU A 691 17.03 -6.23 13.24
N SER A 692 16.02 -5.34 13.22
CA SER A 692 15.37 -4.84 11.99
C SER A 692 15.69 -3.36 11.66
N LEU A 693 16.95 -2.95 11.76
CA LEU A 693 17.42 -1.58 11.47
C LEU A 693 17.05 -1.02 10.08
N ASN A 694 16.81 -1.90 9.10
CA ASN A 694 16.54 -1.57 7.69
C ASN A 694 15.16 -2.10 7.22
N VAL A 695 14.10 -1.89 8.02
CA VAL A 695 12.72 -2.14 7.60
C VAL A 695 11.88 -0.88 7.84
N ASN A 696 11.23 -0.36 6.80
CA ASN A 696 10.21 0.67 6.93
C ASN A 696 8.86 -0.02 7.14
N LEU A 697 8.59 -0.46 8.38
CA LEU A 697 7.23 -0.84 8.79
C LEU A 697 6.47 0.45 9.12
N GLU A 698 5.57 0.85 8.23
CA GLU A 698 4.54 1.82 8.56
C GLU A 698 3.61 1.21 9.63
N PHE A 699 3.39 1.89 10.76
CA PHE A 699 2.33 1.51 11.71
C PHE A 699 1.08 2.35 11.47
N CYS A 700 -0.08 1.69 11.56
CA CYS A 700 -1.38 2.36 11.44
C CYS A 700 -2.24 2.16 12.70
N ILE A 701 -2.77 3.26 13.24
CA ILE A 701 -3.81 3.24 14.29
C ILE A 701 -4.95 4.17 13.85
N ILE A 702 -6.19 3.66 13.89
CA ILE A 702 -7.40 4.43 13.56
C ILE A 702 -8.03 5.09 14.80
N ASP A 703 -8.05 4.45 15.97
CA ASP A 703 -8.89 4.95 17.07
C ASP A 703 -8.46 4.44 18.47
N LEU A 704 -7.58 5.17 19.15
CA LEU A 704 -7.19 4.88 20.54
C LEU A 704 -8.20 5.49 21.52
N HIS A 705 -9.27 4.75 21.83
CA HIS A 705 -10.16 5.10 22.94
C HIS A 705 -9.42 4.91 24.27
N LEU A 706 -9.71 5.77 25.25
CA LEU A 706 -9.25 5.63 26.62
C LEU A 706 -10.48 5.82 27.53
N PHE A 707 -10.81 4.81 28.34
CA PHE A 707 -12.05 4.79 29.14
C PHE A 707 -11.81 5.03 30.62
N CYS A 708 -12.64 5.87 31.25
CA CYS A 708 -12.40 6.32 32.63
C CYS A 708 -13.60 6.15 33.58
N LYS A 709 -13.28 5.90 34.85
CA LYS A 709 -14.23 5.60 35.92
C LYS A 709 -14.73 6.88 36.59
N HIS A 710 -16.04 6.95 36.86
CA HIS A 710 -16.67 8.13 37.45
C HIS A 710 -16.10 8.54 38.82
N THR A 711 -15.35 9.64 38.85
CA THR A 711 -15.25 10.49 40.03
C THR A 711 -16.56 11.28 40.19
N LYS A 712 -17.24 11.09 41.33
CA LYS A 712 -18.54 11.72 41.70
C LYS A 712 -19.72 11.43 40.75
N MET A 713 -20.34 10.26 40.91
CA MET A 713 -21.74 10.08 40.49
C MET A 713 -22.67 10.92 41.39
N GLN A 714 -23.09 12.11 40.94
CA GLN A 714 -24.34 12.68 41.46
C GLN A 714 -25.49 11.74 41.09
N ARG A 715 -26.46 11.58 41.99
CA ARG A 715 -27.61 10.70 41.76
C ARG A 715 -28.49 11.25 40.63
N LEU A 716 -28.31 10.74 39.41
CA LEU A 716 -29.35 10.79 38.40
C LEU A 716 -30.60 10.06 38.93
N PRO A 717 -31.80 10.63 38.78
CA PRO A 717 -32.99 10.16 39.48
C PRO A 717 -33.55 8.89 38.83
N TRP A 718 -33.28 7.74 39.45
CA TRP A 718 -34.10 6.55 39.24
C TRP A 718 -35.55 6.88 39.59
N PRO A 719 -36.54 6.65 38.68
CA PRO A 719 -37.93 6.94 38.95
C PRO A 719 -38.40 6.10 40.13
N THR A 720 -38.65 6.75 41.27
CA THR A 720 -38.90 6.07 42.53
C THR A 720 -40.26 5.38 42.49
N ILE A 721 -40.26 4.04 42.41
CA ILE A 721 -41.47 3.23 42.49
C ILE A 721 -42.06 3.38 43.90
N ARG A 722 -43.10 4.21 44.03
CA ARG A 722 -43.96 4.23 45.22
C ARG A 722 -44.80 2.96 45.24
N LEU A 723 -44.29 1.89 45.86
CA LEU A 723 -45.16 0.83 46.34
C LEU A 723 -46.04 1.39 47.46
N HIS A 724 -47.34 1.49 47.23
CA HIS A 724 -48.30 1.93 48.23
C HIS A 724 -48.73 0.75 49.10
N GLY A 725 -48.33 0.79 50.38
CA GLY A 725 -48.65 -0.23 51.38
C GLY A 725 -47.55 -1.29 51.53
N GLY A 726 -47.10 -1.63 52.72
CA GLY A 726 -47.40 -1.02 54.03
C GLY A 726 -46.69 -1.77 55.17
N PHE A 727 -46.36 -1.06 56.26
CA PHE A 727 -45.55 -1.54 57.41
C PHE A 727 -44.09 -1.93 57.07
N SER A 728 -43.14 -2.04 58.02
CA SER A 728 -42.89 -1.22 59.22
C SER A 728 -41.53 -1.59 59.88
N VAL A 729 -40.55 -0.67 59.84
CA VAL A 729 -39.52 -0.44 60.89
C VAL A 729 -38.39 -1.50 61.11
N MET A 730 -37.17 -0.99 61.39
CA MET A 730 -35.90 -1.64 61.81
C MET A 730 -35.31 -2.71 60.85
N SER A 731 -34.05 -2.71 60.38
CA SER A 731 -32.73 -2.17 60.76
C SER A 731 -31.76 -3.19 61.38
N ASP A 732 -30.56 -3.23 60.80
CA ASP A 732 -29.26 -3.66 61.34
C ASP A 732 -28.90 -5.16 61.54
N SER A 733 -27.78 -5.50 60.89
CA SER A 733 -26.59 -6.21 61.42
C SER A 733 -26.37 -7.72 61.17
N TYR A 734 -25.07 -8.05 61.16
CA TYR A 734 -24.37 -9.35 61.01
C TYR A 734 -24.55 -10.08 59.65
N VAL A 735 -23.52 -10.49 58.89
CA VAL A 735 -22.17 -11.08 59.12
C VAL A 735 -22.17 -12.62 59.14
N ALA A 736 -21.48 -13.18 58.13
CA ALA A 736 -20.84 -14.50 58.01
C ALA A 736 -21.38 -15.73 58.78
N GLY A 737 -21.71 -16.80 58.05
CA GLY A 737 -21.92 -18.13 58.64
C GLY A 737 -22.38 -19.24 57.67
N SER A 738 -21.42 -19.99 57.10
CA SER A 738 -21.62 -21.41 56.76
C SER A 738 -21.46 -22.26 58.04
N PRO A 739 -21.92 -23.53 58.15
CA PRO A 739 -22.17 -24.49 57.07
C PRO A 739 -23.45 -25.37 57.22
N ALA A 740 -23.49 -26.43 56.39
CA ALA A 740 -24.50 -27.47 56.18
C ALA A 740 -25.12 -28.18 57.41
N ILE A 741 -26.31 -28.79 57.19
CA ILE A 741 -26.61 -30.22 57.45
C ILE A 741 -27.92 -30.63 56.73
N ASP A 742 -28.09 -31.93 56.48
CA ASP A 742 -29.19 -32.57 55.71
C ASP A 742 -30.57 -32.57 56.41
N CYS A 743 -31.67 -32.85 55.68
CA CYS A 743 -32.35 -34.17 55.66
C CYS A 743 -33.87 -34.17 55.30
N LEU A 744 -34.31 -35.31 54.74
CA LEU A 744 -35.65 -35.94 54.84
C LEU A 744 -36.92 -35.37 54.13
N GLU A 745 -37.24 -36.04 53.01
CA GLU A 745 -38.47 -36.85 52.81
C GLU A 745 -39.90 -36.23 52.68
N SER A 746 -40.38 -36.22 51.42
CA SER A 746 -41.34 -37.22 50.89
C SER A 746 -42.79 -36.83 50.51
N ASN A 747 -43.28 -37.50 49.43
CA ASN A 747 -44.64 -38.07 49.24
C ASN A 747 -45.87 -37.12 49.04
N ILE A 748 -46.90 -37.44 48.23
CA ILE A 748 -47.14 -38.48 47.19
C ILE A 748 -48.39 -38.10 46.32
N LEU A 749 -48.73 -38.88 45.28
CA LEU A 749 -49.95 -38.87 44.43
C LEU A 749 -50.15 -37.71 43.41
N GLY A 750 -50.58 -37.94 42.16
CA GLY A 750 -50.51 -39.17 41.33
C GLY A 750 -51.69 -39.48 40.39
N ALA A 751 -51.51 -39.23 39.08
CA ALA A 751 -52.20 -39.85 37.92
C ALA A 751 -51.36 -39.53 36.66
N ARG A 752 -50.86 -40.43 35.77
CA ARG A 752 -51.30 -41.72 35.18
C ARG A 752 -52.62 -41.60 34.40
N ASN A 753 -52.75 -42.04 33.14
CA ASN A 753 -51.95 -42.97 32.29
C ASN A 753 -52.23 -42.64 30.79
N SER A 754 -51.57 -43.16 29.75
CA SER A 754 -50.24 -43.78 29.47
C SER A 754 -50.23 -44.39 28.05
N VAL A 755 -49.08 -44.90 27.53
CA VAL A 755 -48.98 -45.95 26.46
C VAL A 755 -49.34 -45.47 25.02
N LEU A 756 -48.58 -45.75 23.94
CA LEU A 756 -47.21 -46.29 23.75
C LEU A 756 -46.71 -46.06 22.28
N ALA A 757 -45.51 -46.56 21.99
CA ALA A 757 -44.99 -47.06 20.71
C ALA A 757 -44.35 -46.10 19.66
N ASN A 758 -43.10 -46.43 19.35
CA ASN A 758 -42.33 -46.17 18.12
C ASN A 758 -41.79 -47.58 17.71
N PRO A 759 -41.61 -47.96 16.42
CA PRO A 759 -40.26 -47.78 15.82
C PRO A 759 -40.11 -47.81 14.25
N ILE A 760 -39.01 -47.21 13.75
CA ILE A 760 -38.05 -47.74 12.74
C ILE A 760 -38.41 -47.85 11.21
N LEU A 761 -37.47 -47.32 10.39
CA LEU A 761 -37.09 -47.56 8.96
C LEU A 761 -37.99 -47.20 7.73
N GLN A 762 -37.60 -46.10 7.05
CA GLN A 762 -36.95 -46.01 5.70
C GLN A 762 -37.65 -46.38 4.36
N TYR A 763 -37.19 -45.70 3.29
CA TYR A 763 -37.47 -45.81 1.83
C TYR A 763 -38.92 -45.47 1.38
N GLU A 764 -39.16 -44.35 0.69
CA GLU A 764 -38.80 -43.94 -0.70
C GLU A 764 -39.68 -44.56 -1.80
N CYS A 765 -40.22 -43.69 -2.67
CA CYS A 765 -40.32 -43.83 -4.15
C CYS A 765 -41.35 -42.83 -4.74
N PHE A 766 -41.24 -42.34 -5.98
CA PHE A 766 -40.08 -42.03 -6.84
C PHE A 766 -40.60 -41.18 -8.01
N CYS A 767 -39.82 -40.23 -8.54
CA CYS A 767 -40.10 -39.57 -9.83
C CYS A 767 -38.82 -39.05 -10.51
N ARG A 768 -37.87 -39.96 -10.77
CA ARG A 768 -36.91 -39.81 -11.86
C ARG A 768 -37.37 -40.63 -13.07
N LEU A 769 -37.03 -40.15 -14.26
CA LEU A 769 -36.57 -40.86 -15.48
C LEU A 769 -36.72 -39.86 -16.64
N THR A 770 -35.72 -38.98 -16.84
CA THR A 770 -34.62 -39.16 -17.80
C THR A 770 -35.03 -39.26 -19.26
N THR A 771 -34.49 -38.38 -20.09
CA THR A 771 -33.99 -38.79 -21.41
C THR A 771 -32.77 -37.93 -21.74
N CYS A 772 -31.69 -38.57 -22.20
CA CYS A 772 -30.48 -37.86 -22.60
C CYS A 772 -30.63 -37.32 -24.03
N HIS A 773 -30.19 -36.10 -24.28
CA HIS A 773 -29.78 -35.70 -25.63
C HIS A 773 -28.59 -34.76 -25.60
N THR A 774 -27.45 -35.32 -26.00
CA THR A 774 -26.21 -34.61 -26.28
C THR A 774 -26.44 -33.46 -27.25
N PHE A 775 -25.97 -32.26 -26.90
CA PHE A 775 -25.73 -31.20 -27.89
C PHE A 775 -24.36 -30.56 -27.64
N PHE A 776 -23.55 -30.54 -28.68
CA PHE A 776 -22.25 -29.86 -28.69
C PHE A 776 -22.43 -28.36 -28.43
N LEU A 777 -21.74 -27.84 -27.43
CA LEU A 777 -21.33 -26.43 -27.41
C LEU A 777 -19.81 -26.39 -27.29
N LEU A 778 -19.19 -25.68 -28.23
CA LEU A 778 -17.76 -25.41 -28.27
C LEU A 778 -17.31 -24.68 -26.98
N PRO A 779 -16.05 -24.86 -26.55
CA PRO A 779 -15.61 -24.41 -25.23
C PRO A 779 -15.82 -22.90 -25.06
N LYS A 780 -16.60 -22.54 -24.04
CA LYS A 780 -16.53 -21.19 -23.47
C LYS A 780 -15.14 -21.01 -22.87
N GLN A 781 -14.58 -19.81 -23.01
CA GLN A 781 -13.41 -19.43 -22.21
C GLN A 781 -13.80 -19.47 -20.72
N ALA A 782 -12.84 -19.80 -19.86
CA ALA A 782 -13.05 -20.00 -18.43
C ALA A 782 -13.83 -18.85 -17.76
N ASP A 783 -14.63 -19.21 -16.75
CA ASP A 783 -15.56 -18.29 -16.11
C ASP A 783 -14.82 -17.06 -15.53
N PRO A 784 -15.36 -15.82 -15.66
CA PRO A 784 -14.78 -14.65 -15.01
C PRO A 784 -14.59 -14.79 -13.50
N ASP A 785 -15.31 -15.69 -12.84
CA ASP A 785 -15.16 -15.93 -11.40
C ASP A 785 -13.87 -16.70 -11.04
N PHE A 786 -13.20 -17.33 -12.01
CA PHE A 786 -11.82 -17.83 -11.86
C PHE A 786 -10.82 -16.73 -11.47
N TYR A 787 -11.12 -15.46 -11.80
CA TYR A 787 -10.32 -14.30 -11.40
C TYR A 787 -10.81 -13.63 -10.09
N LYS A 788 -11.89 -14.11 -9.46
CA LYS A 788 -12.38 -13.60 -8.16
C LYS A 788 -11.84 -14.35 -6.95
N ILE A 789 -11.39 -15.60 -7.12
CA ILE A 789 -10.80 -16.41 -6.04
C ILE A 789 -9.44 -15.84 -5.57
N GLY A 790 -8.85 -14.93 -6.35
CA GLY A 790 -7.73 -14.09 -5.92
C GLY A 790 -8.12 -13.02 -4.90
N TYR A 791 -8.29 -13.42 -3.63
CA TYR A 791 -8.26 -12.49 -2.49
C TYR A 791 -6.99 -11.63 -2.55
N VAL A 792 -7.11 -10.38 -2.11
CA VAL A 792 -6.28 -9.24 -2.52
C VAL A 792 -4.76 -9.53 -2.56
N ARG A 793 -4.17 -9.44 -3.77
CA ARG A 793 -2.73 -9.34 -4.08
C ARG A 793 -1.81 -10.55 -3.88
N HIS A 794 -2.25 -11.70 -3.36
CA HIS A 794 -1.30 -12.74 -2.94
C HIS A 794 -0.49 -13.41 -4.07
N VAL A 795 -1.10 -14.07 -5.06
CA VAL A 795 -0.35 -14.70 -6.18
C VAL A 795 -0.22 -13.75 -7.37
N ARG A 796 0.93 -13.78 -8.05
CA ARG A 796 1.15 -13.08 -9.32
C ARG A 796 1.56 -14.06 -10.42
N ALA A 797 0.92 -13.95 -11.58
CA ALA A 797 1.16 -14.82 -12.74
C ALA A 797 1.44 -13.97 -14.01
N TYR A 798 2.51 -14.28 -14.75
CA TYR A 798 3.10 -13.38 -15.75
C TYR A 798 3.05 -13.91 -17.19
N GLY A 799 1.85 -14.16 -17.69
CA GLY A 799 1.64 -14.66 -19.05
C GLY A 799 1.51 -16.18 -19.14
N VAL A 800 0.88 -16.75 -18.12
CA VAL A 800 0.36 -18.13 -18.12
C VAL A 800 -1.18 -18.10 -18.10
N GLU A 801 -1.79 -19.18 -18.57
CA GLU A 801 -3.23 -19.48 -18.54
C GLU A 801 -3.40 -20.89 -17.94
N PHE A 802 -4.18 -21.03 -16.87
CA PHE A 802 -4.54 -22.34 -16.30
C PHE A 802 -5.67 -22.96 -17.12
N LYS A 803 -5.57 -24.25 -17.45
CA LYS A 803 -6.56 -24.98 -18.28
C LYS A 803 -6.58 -26.45 -17.93
N GLU A 804 -7.72 -27.09 -18.17
CA GLU A 804 -7.82 -28.53 -18.32
C GLU A 804 -7.08 -28.96 -19.62
N GLY A 805 -6.20 -29.94 -19.50
CA GLY A 805 -5.42 -30.55 -20.58
C GLY A 805 -5.64 -32.08 -20.62
N PRO A 806 -4.81 -32.83 -21.36
CA PRO A 806 -4.95 -34.29 -21.46
C PRO A 806 -4.70 -35.01 -20.13
N ASP A 807 -3.81 -34.45 -19.30
CA ASP A 807 -3.39 -35.01 -18.01
C ASP A 807 -4.03 -34.25 -16.81
N GLY A 808 -5.24 -33.70 -17.01
CA GLY A 808 -5.95 -32.88 -16.02
C GLY A 808 -5.55 -31.40 -16.06
N PHE A 809 -5.74 -30.68 -14.95
CA PHE A 809 -5.39 -29.24 -14.88
C PHE A 809 -3.88 -28.99 -15.01
N GLY A 810 -3.52 -28.20 -16.02
CA GLY A 810 -2.15 -27.78 -16.34
C GLY A 810 -2.01 -26.26 -16.48
N VAL A 811 -0.76 -25.79 -16.49
CA VAL A 811 -0.39 -24.37 -16.66
C VAL A 811 0.19 -24.17 -18.06
N PHE A 812 -0.38 -23.28 -18.87
CA PHE A 812 0.01 -23.10 -20.28
C PHE A 812 0.52 -21.68 -20.57
N ALA A 813 1.37 -21.52 -21.58
CA ALA A 813 1.84 -20.21 -22.03
C ALA A 813 0.73 -19.37 -22.67
N SER A 814 0.44 -18.18 -22.14
CA SER A 814 -0.56 -17.25 -22.69
C SER A 814 -0.06 -16.46 -23.91
N ARG A 815 1.25 -16.45 -24.12
CA ARG A 815 2.00 -15.71 -25.14
C ARG A 815 3.36 -16.38 -25.36
N ASP A 816 3.99 -16.09 -26.48
CA ASP A 816 5.36 -16.55 -26.74
C ASP A 816 6.36 -15.93 -25.75
N VAL A 817 7.38 -16.72 -25.37
CA VAL A 817 8.47 -16.35 -24.47
C VAL A 817 9.80 -16.63 -25.16
N GLU A 818 10.46 -15.53 -25.55
CA GLU A 818 11.78 -15.52 -26.17
C GLU A 818 12.88 -16.06 -25.22
N PRO A 819 13.87 -16.83 -25.72
CA PRO A 819 15.00 -17.34 -24.93
C PRO A 819 15.83 -16.27 -24.22
N THR A 820 15.72 -16.19 -22.89
CA THR A 820 16.54 -15.30 -22.06
C THR A 820 17.78 -16.00 -21.50
N ARG A 821 18.92 -15.28 -21.44
CA ARG A 821 20.19 -15.74 -20.83
C ARG A 821 20.12 -15.99 -19.31
N ARG A 822 18.99 -15.68 -18.67
CA ARG A 822 18.68 -15.92 -17.26
C ARG A 822 17.30 -16.56 -17.18
N ALA A 823 17.05 -17.30 -16.12
CA ALA A 823 15.72 -17.81 -15.82
C ALA A 823 14.73 -16.65 -15.62
N ARG A 824 13.46 -16.85 -15.99
CA ARG A 824 12.44 -15.79 -16.01
C ARG A 824 11.25 -16.18 -15.13
N VAL A 825 10.98 -15.41 -14.07
CA VAL A 825 9.81 -15.61 -13.21
C VAL A 825 8.52 -15.54 -14.03
N ILE A 826 7.69 -16.56 -13.88
CA ILE A 826 6.34 -16.66 -14.45
C ILE A 826 5.24 -16.73 -13.39
N MET A 827 5.53 -17.22 -12.18
CA MET A 827 4.62 -17.11 -11.04
C MET A 827 5.37 -16.74 -9.76
N GLU A 828 4.77 -15.91 -8.91
CA GLU A 828 5.20 -15.61 -7.54
C GLU A 828 4.08 -16.01 -6.58
N ILE A 829 4.35 -16.91 -5.63
CA ILE A 829 3.38 -17.46 -4.68
C ILE A 829 3.89 -17.24 -3.24
N PRO A 830 3.13 -16.62 -2.33
CA PRO A 830 3.55 -16.33 -0.95
C PRO A 830 3.42 -17.55 -0.03
N LEU A 831 4.33 -17.68 0.93
CA LEU A 831 4.33 -18.75 1.95
C LEU A 831 2.99 -18.82 2.70
N GLU A 832 2.33 -17.69 2.86
CA GLU A 832 1.05 -17.49 3.55
C GLU A 832 -0.14 -18.25 2.91
N LEU A 833 -0.02 -18.72 1.66
CA LEU A 833 -1.02 -19.58 1.01
C LEU A 833 -0.66 -21.08 1.02
N MET A 834 0.56 -21.44 1.41
CA MET A 834 1.09 -22.81 1.31
C MET A 834 0.83 -23.55 2.62
N LEU A 835 0.41 -24.82 2.58
CA LEU A 835 0.40 -25.65 3.79
C LEU A 835 1.74 -26.33 3.94
N THR A 836 2.50 -25.97 4.98
CA THR A 836 3.90 -26.38 5.11
C THR A 836 4.20 -26.99 6.47
N ILE A 837 5.06 -28.01 6.49
CA ILE A 837 5.54 -28.67 7.72
C ILE A 837 7.04 -28.98 7.61
N SER A 838 7.79 -28.73 8.69
CA SER A 838 9.21 -29.10 8.78
C SER A 838 9.43 -30.62 8.67
N GLN A 839 10.52 -31.04 8.01
CA GLN A 839 10.93 -32.45 7.98
C GLN A 839 11.62 -32.92 9.26
N LYS A 840 11.78 -32.05 10.26
CA LYS A 840 12.45 -32.34 11.54
C LYS A 840 11.68 -31.74 12.71
N ILE A 841 11.77 -32.41 13.86
CA ILE A 841 11.22 -31.95 15.13
C ILE A 841 12.01 -30.75 15.71
N PRO A 842 11.36 -29.82 16.43
CA PRO A 842 9.91 -29.73 16.65
C PRO A 842 9.17 -29.42 15.34
N TRP A 843 7.97 -29.97 15.17
CA TRP A 843 7.16 -29.71 13.98
C TRP A 843 6.79 -28.23 13.94
N MET A 844 7.28 -27.54 12.91
CA MET A 844 6.94 -26.15 12.61
C MET A 844 5.99 -26.12 11.43
N PHE A 845 4.85 -25.47 11.62
CA PHE A 845 3.85 -25.23 10.60
C PHE A 845 3.98 -23.80 10.07
N PHE A 846 3.63 -23.59 8.81
CA PHE A 846 3.30 -22.27 8.29
C PHE A 846 2.24 -22.39 7.18
N PRO A 847 1.23 -21.50 7.13
CA PRO A 847 0.86 -20.56 8.19
C PRO A 847 0.46 -21.30 9.48
N ASP A 848 0.59 -20.65 10.64
CA ASP A 848 0.32 -21.27 11.94
C ASP A 848 -1.19 -21.30 12.24
N ILE A 849 -1.92 -22.03 11.40
CA ILE A 849 -3.39 -22.12 11.44
C ILE A 849 -3.91 -22.97 12.60
N VAL A 850 -3.07 -23.82 13.19
CA VAL A 850 -3.46 -24.77 14.24
C VAL A 850 -3.43 -24.07 15.60
N PRO A 851 -4.57 -23.82 16.26
CA PRO A 851 -4.58 -23.09 17.53
C PRO A 851 -3.80 -23.83 18.62
N ILE A 852 -3.14 -23.09 19.51
CA ILE A 852 -2.42 -23.64 20.66
C ILE A 852 -3.38 -24.50 21.50
N GLY A 853 -3.04 -25.78 21.68
CA GLY A 853 -3.91 -26.76 22.36
C GLY A 853 -5.01 -27.38 21.49
N HIS A 854 -4.93 -27.28 20.15
CA HIS A 854 -5.80 -28.04 19.26
C HIS A 854 -5.34 -29.52 19.16
N PRO A 855 -6.19 -30.53 19.41
CA PRO A 855 -5.75 -31.94 19.46
C PRO A 855 -5.20 -32.51 18.14
N ILE A 856 -5.38 -31.81 17.01
CA ILE A 856 -4.73 -32.18 15.75
C ILE A 856 -3.19 -32.08 15.86
N PHE A 857 -2.69 -31.19 16.72
CA PHE A 857 -1.27 -31.09 17.06
C PHE A 857 -0.77 -32.39 17.72
N ASP A 858 -1.53 -32.97 18.64
CA ASP A 858 -1.17 -34.23 19.30
C ASP A 858 -1.19 -35.41 18.31
N ILE A 859 -2.17 -35.44 17.41
CA ILE A 859 -2.27 -36.43 16.32
C ILE A 859 -1.05 -36.35 15.39
N ILE A 860 -0.67 -35.14 14.96
CA ILE A 860 0.51 -34.88 14.10
C ILE A 860 1.81 -35.25 14.83
N ASN A 861 1.92 -35.01 16.14
CA ASN A 861 3.04 -35.48 16.96
C ASN A 861 3.06 -36.99 17.18
N SER A 862 1.94 -37.70 16.98
CA SER A 862 1.85 -39.16 17.14
C SER A 862 2.39 -39.98 15.95
N ALA A 863 2.71 -39.30 14.84
CA ALA A 863 3.21 -39.87 13.59
C ALA A 863 4.74 -40.08 13.62
N ASN A 864 5.26 -41.12 12.96
CA ASN A 864 6.69 -41.42 12.94
C ASN A 864 7.47 -40.29 12.24
N HIS A 865 8.48 -39.73 12.91
CA HIS A 865 9.20 -38.56 12.43
C HIS A 865 9.94 -38.81 11.09
N GLU A 866 10.39 -40.03 10.83
CA GLU A 866 11.13 -40.41 9.61
C GLU A 866 10.22 -40.73 8.42
N THR A 867 9.11 -41.46 8.62
CA THR A 867 8.29 -41.99 7.52
C THR A 867 7.03 -41.19 7.20
N ASP A 868 6.35 -40.67 8.22
CA ASP A 868 4.93 -40.31 8.11
C ASP A 868 4.69 -38.83 7.77
N TRP A 869 5.52 -38.27 6.91
CA TRP A 869 5.41 -36.88 6.47
C TRP A 869 4.10 -36.59 5.73
N ASP A 870 3.59 -37.60 5.02
CA ASP A 870 2.34 -37.59 4.27
C ASP A 870 1.11 -37.58 5.19
N LEU A 871 1.09 -38.44 6.21
CA LEU A 871 0.03 -38.46 7.23
C LEU A 871 -0.08 -37.11 7.97
N ARG A 872 1.08 -36.50 8.30
CA ARG A 872 1.13 -35.17 8.94
C ARG A 872 0.60 -34.06 8.02
N LEU A 873 0.91 -34.11 6.72
CA LEU A 873 0.46 -33.11 5.75
C LEU A 873 -1.03 -33.27 5.41
N ALA A 874 -1.55 -34.50 5.34
CA ALA A 874 -2.98 -34.78 5.20
C ALA A 874 -3.79 -34.26 6.40
N CYS A 875 -3.29 -34.41 7.63
CA CYS A 875 -3.91 -33.82 8.83
C CYS A 875 -4.01 -32.29 8.75
N LEU A 876 -3.01 -31.61 8.18
CA LEU A 876 -3.03 -30.15 7.98
C LEU A 876 -3.99 -29.74 6.86
N LEU A 877 -4.06 -30.49 5.77
CA LEU A 877 -4.98 -30.25 4.65
C LEU A 877 -6.45 -30.35 5.10
N LEU A 878 -6.81 -31.44 5.77
CA LEU A 878 -8.16 -31.64 6.31
C LEU A 878 -8.53 -30.59 7.35
N PHE A 879 -7.57 -30.16 8.18
CA PHE A 879 -7.77 -29.07 9.13
C PHE A 879 -7.95 -27.70 8.43
N ALA A 880 -7.20 -27.43 7.36
CA ALA A 880 -7.35 -26.20 6.58
C ALA A 880 -8.72 -26.08 5.88
N PHE A 881 -9.31 -27.20 5.45
CA PHE A 881 -10.71 -27.23 4.97
C PHE A 881 -11.75 -26.99 6.07
N ASP A 882 -11.41 -27.20 7.35
CA ASP A 882 -12.28 -27.03 8.51
C ASP A 882 -12.18 -25.63 9.17
N CYS A 883 -11.21 -24.82 8.70
CA CYS A 883 -11.07 -23.41 9.05
C CYS A 883 -11.98 -22.53 8.18
N GLU A 884 -12.97 -21.88 8.79
CA GLU A 884 -13.80 -20.86 8.15
C GLU A 884 -12.95 -19.75 7.50
N ASP A 885 -13.35 -19.30 6.30
CA ASP A 885 -12.67 -18.30 5.46
C ASP A 885 -11.22 -18.62 5.04
N ASN A 886 -10.75 -19.87 5.21
CA ASN A 886 -9.42 -20.30 4.76
C ASN A 886 -9.37 -20.46 3.23
N PHE A 887 -8.31 -19.96 2.59
CA PHE A 887 -8.06 -20.11 1.15
C PHE A 887 -8.22 -21.55 0.64
N TRP A 888 -7.80 -22.55 1.44
CA TRP A 888 -7.89 -23.96 1.04
C TRP A 888 -9.34 -24.47 0.94
N GLN A 889 -10.32 -23.86 1.60
CA GLN A 889 -11.74 -24.17 1.36
C GLN A 889 -12.15 -23.87 -0.09
N LEU A 890 -11.60 -22.81 -0.70
CA LEU A 890 -11.87 -22.44 -2.11
C LEU A 890 -10.92 -23.14 -3.09
N TYR A 891 -9.71 -23.51 -2.66
CA TYR A 891 -8.78 -24.26 -3.50
C TYR A 891 -9.11 -25.75 -3.59
N GLY A 892 -9.85 -26.29 -2.61
CA GLY A 892 -10.31 -27.68 -2.59
C GLY A 892 -11.10 -28.09 -3.84
N ASP A 893 -11.91 -27.18 -4.39
CA ASP A 893 -12.69 -27.38 -5.62
C ASP A 893 -11.83 -27.58 -6.89
N PHE A 894 -10.50 -27.36 -6.81
CA PHE A 894 -9.54 -27.58 -7.91
C PHE A 894 -8.61 -28.78 -7.67
N LEU A 895 -8.75 -29.49 -6.55
CA LEU A 895 -8.07 -30.76 -6.31
C LEU A 895 -8.91 -31.90 -6.93
N PRO A 896 -8.29 -32.97 -7.47
CA PRO A 896 -9.05 -34.10 -7.99
C PRO A 896 -9.96 -34.70 -6.91
N SER A 897 -11.21 -34.99 -7.26
CA SER A 897 -12.09 -35.74 -6.38
C SER A 897 -11.56 -37.17 -6.15
N ASP A 898 -12.16 -37.87 -5.19
CA ASP A 898 -12.00 -39.33 -5.00
C ASP A 898 -12.02 -40.12 -6.32
N ASN A 899 -13.02 -39.89 -7.17
CA ASN A 899 -13.24 -40.54 -8.47
C ASN A 899 -12.32 -40.05 -9.60
N GLU A 900 -11.59 -38.95 -9.41
CA GLU A 900 -10.67 -38.36 -10.41
C GLU A 900 -9.19 -38.56 -10.03
N CYS A 901 -8.91 -38.96 -8.79
CA CYS A 901 -7.57 -39.13 -8.27
C CYS A 901 -6.99 -40.49 -8.66
N THR A 902 -6.07 -40.53 -9.62
CA THR A 902 -5.45 -41.77 -10.12
C THR A 902 -4.50 -42.46 -9.12
N SER A 903 -4.43 -42.01 -7.87
CA SER A 903 -3.52 -42.54 -6.86
C SER A 903 -3.86 -44.00 -6.52
N LEU A 904 -2.87 -44.90 -6.65
CA LEU A 904 -3.00 -46.31 -6.28
C LEU A 904 -3.26 -46.56 -4.77
N LEU A 905 -3.28 -45.51 -3.93
CA LEU A 905 -3.82 -45.61 -2.57
C LEU A 905 -5.34 -45.77 -2.54
N LEU A 906 -6.06 -45.22 -3.53
CA LEU A 906 -7.51 -45.26 -3.66
C LEU A 906 -8.02 -46.43 -4.53
N ALA A 907 -7.09 -47.25 -5.06
CA ALA A 907 -7.44 -48.41 -5.88
C ALA A 907 -7.97 -49.57 -5.01
N GLU A 908 -9.00 -50.25 -5.51
CA GLU A 908 -9.66 -51.37 -4.83
C GLU A 908 -8.75 -52.62 -4.80
N GLU A 909 -9.08 -53.59 -3.93
CA GLU A 909 -8.23 -54.79 -3.77
C GLU A 909 -8.15 -55.64 -5.06
N ASP A 910 -9.19 -55.68 -5.89
CA ASP A 910 -9.17 -56.36 -7.18
C ASP A 910 -8.33 -55.60 -8.22
N GLU A 911 -8.49 -54.28 -8.34
CA GLU A 911 -7.65 -53.41 -9.19
C GLU A 911 -6.15 -53.54 -8.85
N LEU A 912 -5.79 -53.47 -7.57
CA LEU A 912 -4.42 -53.70 -7.11
C LEU A 912 -3.92 -55.12 -7.38
N SER A 913 -4.82 -56.10 -7.54
CA SER A 913 -4.48 -57.49 -7.87
C SER A 913 -4.33 -57.73 -9.37
N GLU A 914 -4.85 -56.85 -10.25
CA GLU A 914 -4.56 -56.88 -11.69
C GLU A 914 -3.18 -56.29 -12.06
N LEU A 915 -2.53 -55.57 -11.14
CA LEU A 915 -1.19 -55.00 -11.36
C LEU A 915 -0.13 -56.08 -11.62
N GLN A 916 0.50 -56.00 -12.81
CA GLN A 916 1.58 -56.91 -13.20
C GLN A 916 2.85 -56.75 -12.34
N ASP A 917 3.12 -55.54 -11.82
CA ASP A 917 4.14 -55.32 -10.80
C ASP A 917 3.58 -55.69 -9.41
N GLN A 918 3.72 -56.98 -9.08
CA GLN A 918 3.34 -57.53 -7.78
C GLN A 918 4.11 -56.90 -6.60
N SER A 919 5.29 -56.30 -6.83
CA SER A 919 6.02 -55.60 -5.77
C SER A 919 5.40 -54.24 -5.46
N LEU A 920 4.93 -53.52 -6.48
CA LEU A 920 4.14 -52.30 -6.32
C LEU A 920 2.79 -52.62 -5.65
N ALA A 921 2.08 -53.65 -6.09
CA ALA A 921 0.81 -54.07 -5.49
C ALA A 921 0.91 -54.33 -3.98
N VAL A 922 1.92 -55.11 -3.54
CA VAL A 922 2.18 -55.35 -2.12
C VAL A 922 2.53 -54.05 -1.39
N THR A 923 3.38 -53.20 -1.99
CA THR A 923 3.78 -51.91 -1.40
C THR A 923 2.58 -50.97 -1.20
N MET A 924 1.57 -51.00 -2.07
CA MET A 924 0.37 -50.16 -1.93
C MET A 924 -0.58 -50.69 -0.86
N LYS A 925 -0.77 -52.02 -0.77
CA LYS A 925 -1.53 -52.65 0.33
C LYS A 925 -0.87 -52.40 1.71
N GLU A 926 0.46 -52.44 1.79
CA GLU A 926 1.21 -52.05 3.00
C GLU A 926 1.00 -50.57 3.38
N GLN A 927 0.88 -49.66 2.40
CA GLN A 927 0.57 -48.26 2.69
C GLN A 927 -0.88 -48.02 3.09
N GLN A 928 -1.87 -48.65 2.42
CA GLN A 928 -3.28 -48.62 2.83
C GLN A 928 -3.43 -49.09 4.29
N GLN A 929 -2.79 -50.20 4.66
CA GLN A 929 -2.78 -50.72 6.03
C GLN A 929 -2.15 -49.72 7.03
N ARG A 930 -1.00 -49.10 6.72
CA ARG A 930 -0.39 -48.06 7.57
C ARG A 930 -1.32 -46.86 7.78
N ILE A 931 -2.02 -46.43 6.73
CA ILE A 931 -2.96 -45.28 6.78
C ILE A 931 -4.19 -45.65 7.63
N LEU A 932 -4.71 -46.87 7.49
CA LEU A 932 -5.81 -47.39 8.30
C LEU A 932 -5.46 -47.47 9.78
N GLU A 933 -4.31 -48.06 10.14
CA GLU A 933 -3.84 -48.14 11.54
C GLU A 933 -3.65 -46.75 12.16
N PHE A 934 -3.19 -45.76 11.39
CA PHE A 934 -3.09 -44.38 11.87
C PHE A 934 -4.46 -43.70 12.03
N TRP A 935 -5.41 -43.95 11.13
CA TRP A 935 -6.76 -43.40 11.22
C TRP A 935 -7.53 -44.00 12.40
N GLU A 936 -7.59 -45.34 12.53
CA GLU A 936 -8.28 -46.01 13.64
C GLU A 936 -7.77 -45.56 15.02
N LYS A 937 -6.44 -45.41 15.14
CA LYS A 937 -5.75 -44.90 16.35
C LYS A 937 -6.20 -43.48 16.73
N ASN A 938 -6.46 -42.60 15.75
CA ASN A 938 -6.64 -41.16 15.96
C ASN A 938 -8.07 -40.63 15.73
N TRP A 939 -8.95 -41.40 15.11
CA TRP A 939 -10.36 -41.05 14.83
C TRP A 939 -11.39 -41.95 15.57
N HIS A 940 -10.93 -42.69 16.58
CA HIS A 940 -11.77 -43.54 17.42
C HIS A 940 -12.99 -42.82 18.05
N SER A 941 -14.03 -43.59 18.41
CA SER A 941 -15.35 -43.09 18.83
C SER A 941 -15.39 -42.14 20.06
N GLY A 942 -14.27 -41.94 20.74
CA GLY A 942 -14.13 -41.06 21.91
C GLY A 942 -13.44 -39.72 21.66
N VAL A 943 -12.99 -39.43 20.42
CA VAL A 943 -12.30 -38.17 20.13
C VAL A 943 -13.26 -36.97 20.11
N PRO A 944 -12.78 -35.73 20.34
CA PRO A 944 -13.59 -34.53 20.23
C PRO A 944 -14.24 -34.39 18.84
N LEU A 945 -15.49 -33.90 18.78
CA LEU A 945 -16.24 -33.71 17.53
C LEU A 945 -15.48 -32.86 16.48
N LYS A 946 -14.67 -31.90 16.94
CA LYS A 946 -13.80 -31.05 16.09
C LYS A 946 -12.61 -31.77 15.45
N ILE A 947 -12.28 -32.98 15.91
CA ILE A 947 -11.38 -33.91 15.20
C ILE A 947 -12.22 -34.81 14.31
N LYS A 948 -13.29 -35.41 14.86
CA LYS A 948 -14.12 -36.34 14.11
C LYS A 948 -14.68 -35.76 12.80
N ARG A 949 -15.01 -34.47 12.75
CA ARG A 949 -15.51 -33.79 11.53
C ARG A 949 -14.48 -33.59 10.41
N LEU A 950 -13.19 -33.80 10.68
CA LEU A 950 -12.12 -33.61 9.68
C LEU A 950 -12.10 -34.77 8.67
N ALA A 951 -12.25 -35.99 9.17
CA ALA A 951 -12.38 -37.24 8.43
C ALA A 951 -13.34 -38.15 9.20
N ASP A 952 -14.64 -38.00 8.95
CA ASP A 952 -15.69 -38.76 9.62
C ASP A 952 -15.80 -40.22 9.12
N ASP A 953 -15.25 -40.48 7.94
CA ASP A 953 -14.97 -41.79 7.34
C ASP A 953 -13.46 -41.96 7.01
N PHE A 954 -13.09 -43.17 6.57
CA PHE A 954 -11.71 -43.53 6.22
C PHE A 954 -11.29 -43.04 4.83
N GLU A 955 -12.17 -43.11 3.83
CA GLU A 955 -11.87 -42.74 2.44
C GLU A 955 -11.50 -41.26 2.33
N ARG A 956 -12.18 -40.39 3.08
CA ARG A 956 -11.85 -38.96 3.22
C ARG A 956 -10.45 -38.73 3.77
N PHE A 957 -9.94 -39.61 4.64
CA PHE A 957 -8.56 -39.54 5.12
C PHE A 957 -7.57 -40.11 4.10
N LEU A 958 -7.90 -41.25 3.47
CA LEU A 958 -7.11 -41.90 2.44
C LEU A 958 -6.89 -41.01 1.22
N TRP A 959 -7.94 -40.33 0.74
CA TRP A 959 -7.89 -39.31 -0.30
C TRP A 959 -6.98 -38.14 0.09
N ALA A 960 -7.09 -37.62 1.31
CA ALA A 960 -6.21 -36.54 1.78
C ALA A 960 -4.73 -36.95 1.85
N VAL A 961 -4.43 -38.23 2.14
CA VAL A 961 -3.07 -38.78 2.02
C VAL A 961 -2.65 -38.92 0.55
N GLY A 962 -3.56 -39.34 -0.35
CA GLY A 962 -3.32 -39.36 -1.80
C GLY A 962 -2.97 -37.97 -2.37
N ILE A 963 -3.69 -36.93 -1.98
CA ILE A 963 -3.36 -35.53 -2.30
C ILE A 963 -2.01 -35.13 -1.68
N ALA A 964 -1.77 -35.46 -0.40
CA ALA A 964 -0.51 -35.17 0.27
C ALA A 964 0.70 -35.84 -0.42
N GLN A 965 0.56 -37.07 -0.92
CA GLN A 965 1.64 -37.74 -1.64
C GLN A 965 1.88 -37.13 -3.04
N SER A 966 0.81 -36.86 -3.79
CA SER A 966 0.83 -36.47 -5.20
C SER A 966 1.03 -34.97 -5.47
N ARG A 967 0.67 -34.08 -4.53
CA ARG A 967 0.81 -32.61 -4.68
C ARG A 967 1.89 -31.98 -3.78
N CYS A 968 2.55 -32.76 -2.92
CA CYS A 968 3.62 -32.24 -2.06
C CYS A 968 4.94 -31.96 -2.79
N ILE A 969 5.35 -30.70 -2.73
CA ILE A 969 6.65 -30.17 -3.18
C ILE A 969 7.58 -30.09 -1.96
N ASN A 970 8.80 -30.59 -2.10
CA ASN A 970 9.81 -30.56 -1.03
C ASN A 970 10.86 -29.48 -1.34
N LEU A 971 10.95 -28.46 -0.48
CA LEU A 971 11.88 -27.35 -0.66
C LEU A 971 12.53 -26.92 0.66
N ARG A 972 13.68 -26.27 0.53
CA ARG A 972 14.42 -25.69 1.65
C ARG A 972 14.06 -24.23 1.83
N MET A 973 13.40 -23.92 2.93
CA MET A 973 12.88 -22.59 3.25
C MET A 973 13.54 -22.00 4.51
N ARG A 974 13.19 -20.76 4.85
CA ARG A 974 13.53 -20.13 6.14
C ARG A 974 12.26 -19.93 6.96
N ILE A 975 12.21 -20.55 8.14
CA ILE A 975 11.18 -20.28 9.17
C ILE A 975 11.89 -19.59 10.34
N GLY A 976 11.51 -18.34 10.62
CA GLY A 976 12.22 -17.49 11.57
C GLY A 976 13.70 -17.33 11.21
N ALA A 977 14.60 -17.69 12.13
CA ALA A 977 16.05 -17.70 11.90
C ALA A 977 16.58 -19.00 11.26
N LEU A 978 15.78 -20.08 11.23
CA LEU A 978 16.24 -21.41 10.84
C LEU A 978 16.02 -21.66 9.33
N VAL A 979 17.02 -22.21 8.65
CA VAL A 979 16.90 -22.71 7.27
C VAL A 979 16.79 -24.22 7.31
N GLN A 980 15.65 -24.76 6.88
CA GLN A 980 15.32 -26.17 6.98
C GLN A 980 14.52 -26.66 5.78
N ASP A 981 14.51 -27.98 5.63
CA ASP A 981 13.84 -28.71 4.57
C ASP A 981 12.38 -28.99 5.03
N ALA A 982 11.40 -28.71 4.17
CA ALA A 982 9.98 -28.76 4.49
C ALA A 982 9.17 -29.46 3.38
N ASN A 983 8.08 -30.10 3.79
CA ASN A 983 7.06 -30.68 2.92
C ASN A 983 5.96 -29.62 2.74
N MET A 984 5.52 -29.37 1.51
CA MET A 984 4.68 -28.21 1.18
C MET A 984 3.59 -28.58 0.17
N LEU A 985 2.33 -28.27 0.46
CA LEU A 985 1.29 -28.10 -0.56
C LEU A 985 1.31 -26.64 -1.00
N ILE A 986 1.49 -26.41 -2.31
CA ILE A 986 1.72 -25.08 -2.89
C ILE A 986 0.72 -24.86 -4.01
N PRO A 987 -0.33 -24.04 -3.79
CA PRO A 987 -1.38 -23.87 -4.78
C PRO A 987 -0.83 -23.19 -6.03
N TYR A 988 -1.44 -23.47 -7.19
CA TYR A 988 -1.04 -23.04 -8.54
C TYR A 988 0.31 -23.61 -9.04
N ALA A 989 1.25 -23.95 -8.16
CA ALA A 989 2.49 -24.65 -8.51
C ALA A 989 2.30 -26.17 -8.58
N ASP A 990 1.36 -26.72 -7.82
CA ASP A 990 0.94 -28.12 -7.86
C ASP A 990 0.12 -28.49 -9.11
N MET A 991 -0.31 -27.49 -9.91
CA MET A 991 -0.88 -27.61 -11.26
C MET A 991 0.18 -27.68 -12.39
N LEU A 992 1.48 -27.59 -12.09
CA LEU A 992 2.53 -27.71 -13.11
C LEU A 992 2.80 -29.18 -13.41
N ASN A 993 2.34 -29.67 -14.56
CA ASN A 993 2.46 -31.09 -14.93
C ASN A 993 3.91 -31.58 -15.12
N HIS A 994 4.06 -32.90 -15.15
CA HIS A 994 5.38 -33.54 -15.21
C HIS A 994 6.00 -33.52 -16.60
N SER A 995 7.29 -33.20 -16.69
CA SER A 995 8.13 -33.56 -17.84
C SER A 995 9.53 -34.04 -17.41
N PHE A 996 10.06 -35.03 -18.16
CA PHE A 996 11.47 -35.43 -18.08
C PHE A 996 12.41 -34.39 -18.70
N GLN A 997 11.88 -33.51 -19.57
CA GLN A 997 12.55 -32.33 -20.12
C GLN A 997 11.79 -31.07 -19.67
N PRO A 998 11.87 -30.68 -18.39
CA PRO A 998 11.09 -29.58 -17.85
C PRO A 998 11.53 -28.23 -18.45
N ASN A 999 10.56 -27.41 -18.82
CA ASN A 999 10.82 -26.04 -19.27
C ASN A 999 10.81 -25.02 -18.12
N CYS A 1000 10.33 -25.41 -16.92
CA CYS A 1000 10.31 -24.59 -15.72
C CYS A 1000 11.14 -25.19 -14.56
N LEU A 1001 11.42 -24.36 -13.55
CA LEU A 1001 11.97 -24.73 -12.25
C LEU A 1001 11.26 -23.97 -11.11
N LEU A 1002 11.46 -24.43 -9.88
CA LEU A 1002 10.98 -23.80 -8.65
C LEU A 1002 12.16 -23.19 -7.88
N HIS A 1003 12.02 -21.95 -7.40
CA HIS A 1003 13.07 -21.20 -6.70
C HIS A 1003 12.52 -20.52 -5.43
N TRP A 1004 13.20 -20.66 -4.29
CA TRP A 1004 12.76 -20.07 -3.02
C TRP A 1004 13.40 -18.69 -2.77
N ARG A 1005 12.59 -17.62 -2.81
CA ARG A 1005 13.05 -16.25 -2.58
C ARG A 1005 13.03 -15.91 -1.09
N PHE A 1006 14.11 -16.30 -0.41
CA PHE A 1006 14.33 -16.16 1.04
C PHE A 1006 14.05 -14.78 1.66
N LYS A 1007 14.23 -13.68 0.91
CA LYS A 1007 14.03 -12.31 1.45
C LYS A 1007 12.55 -12.04 1.76
N ASP A 1008 11.66 -12.44 0.85
CA ASP A 1008 10.26 -12.00 0.83
C ASP A 1008 9.28 -13.15 1.13
N ARG A 1009 9.81 -14.34 1.51
CA ARG A 1009 9.05 -15.59 1.73
C ARG A 1009 8.17 -16.03 0.54
N MET A 1010 8.66 -15.84 -0.68
CA MET A 1010 7.93 -16.22 -1.90
C MET A 1010 8.56 -17.46 -2.55
N LEU A 1011 7.74 -18.34 -3.11
CA LEU A 1011 8.15 -19.23 -4.19
C LEU A 1011 8.08 -18.50 -5.52
N GLU A 1012 9.12 -18.61 -6.33
CA GLU A 1012 9.14 -18.22 -7.73
C GLU A 1012 9.11 -19.47 -8.61
N VAL A 1013 8.14 -19.55 -9.52
CA VAL A 1013 8.21 -20.47 -10.66
C VAL A 1013 8.90 -19.73 -11.80
N MET A 1014 9.96 -20.31 -12.35
CA MET A 1014 10.77 -19.69 -13.40
C MET A 1014 10.88 -20.55 -14.65
N ILE A 1015 10.81 -19.96 -15.83
CA ILE A 1015 11.22 -20.59 -17.08
C ILE A 1015 12.74 -20.76 -17.09
N ASN A 1016 13.20 -21.95 -17.51
CA ASN A 1016 14.61 -22.32 -17.59
C ASN A 1016 15.35 -21.47 -18.64
N ALA A 1017 16.58 -21.04 -18.31
CA ALA A 1017 17.36 -20.15 -19.18
C ALA A 1017 17.62 -20.78 -20.56
N GLY A 1018 17.44 -20.00 -21.63
CA GLY A 1018 17.61 -20.47 -23.01
C GLY A 1018 16.43 -21.27 -23.59
N GLN A 1019 15.39 -21.60 -22.82
CA GLN A 1019 14.17 -22.21 -23.38
C GLN A 1019 13.41 -21.23 -24.27
N HIS A 1020 12.87 -21.73 -25.39
CA HIS A 1020 11.85 -21.04 -26.19
C HIS A 1020 10.50 -21.68 -25.88
N ILE A 1021 9.51 -20.91 -25.42
CA ILE A 1021 8.16 -21.41 -25.15
C ILE A 1021 7.17 -20.63 -26.01
N ARG A 1022 6.36 -21.33 -26.82
CA ARG A 1022 5.32 -20.73 -27.69
C ARG A 1022 4.02 -20.56 -26.92
N LYS A 1023 3.16 -19.64 -27.38
CA LYS A 1023 1.78 -19.56 -26.89
C LYS A 1023 1.08 -20.91 -27.09
N GLY A 1024 0.55 -21.46 -26.00
CA GLY A 1024 -0.14 -22.75 -25.98
C GLY A 1024 0.72 -23.94 -25.55
N ASP A 1025 2.05 -23.80 -25.46
CA ASP A 1025 2.91 -24.82 -24.87
C ASP A 1025 2.65 -24.95 -23.36
N GLU A 1026 2.80 -26.14 -22.81
CA GLU A 1026 2.58 -26.43 -21.38
C GLU A 1026 3.83 -26.14 -20.54
N MET A 1027 3.65 -25.54 -19.37
CA MET A 1027 4.69 -25.27 -18.38
C MET A 1027 4.85 -26.47 -17.46
N THR A 1028 6.01 -27.12 -17.50
CA THR A 1028 6.23 -28.42 -16.86
C THR A 1028 7.47 -28.43 -15.96
N ILE A 1029 7.39 -29.23 -14.89
CA ILE A 1029 8.45 -29.44 -13.90
C ILE A 1029 8.82 -30.93 -13.77
N ASN A 1030 9.97 -31.23 -13.17
CA ASN A 1030 10.36 -32.61 -12.91
C ASN A 1030 10.04 -32.99 -11.46
N TYR A 1031 9.03 -33.84 -11.26
CA TYR A 1031 8.56 -34.29 -9.95
C TYR A 1031 9.60 -35.15 -9.22
N MET A 1032 10.21 -36.11 -9.93
CA MET A 1032 11.08 -37.14 -9.36
C MET A 1032 12.20 -37.51 -10.33
N HIS A 1033 13.20 -36.64 -10.41
CA HIS A 1033 14.34 -36.80 -11.32
C HIS A 1033 15.11 -38.12 -11.05
N GLY A 1034 15.36 -38.91 -12.09
CA GLY A 1034 16.13 -40.16 -12.01
C GLY A 1034 15.35 -41.34 -11.42
N LYS A 1035 14.02 -41.41 -11.61
CA LYS A 1035 13.14 -42.44 -11.04
C LYS A 1035 12.34 -43.20 -12.10
N LYS A 1036 12.14 -44.49 -11.84
CA LYS A 1036 11.41 -45.46 -12.67
C LYS A 1036 9.90 -45.25 -12.61
N ASN A 1037 9.17 -45.81 -13.57
CA ASN A 1037 7.71 -45.65 -13.65
C ASN A 1037 6.98 -46.23 -12.43
N ASN A 1038 7.51 -47.26 -11.78
CA ASN A 1038 6.89 -47.78 -10.55
C ASN A 1038 6.86 -46.73 -9.41
N MET A 1039 7.86 -45.87 -9.28
CA MET A 1039 7.84 -44.75 -8.31
C MET A 1039 6.83 -43.66 -8.67
N PHE A 1040 6.59 -43.44 -9.97
CA PHE A 1040 5.57 -42.48 -10.42
C PHE A 1040 4.16 -43.03 -10.20
N MET A 1041 3.93 -44.32 -10.46
CA MET A 1041 2.65 -44.98 -10.17
C MET A 1041 2.38 -44.98 -8.65
N GLN A 1042 3.40 -45.33 -7.84
CA GLN A 1042 3.30 -45.37 -6.39
C GLN A 1042 2.92 -44.01 -5.75
N ARG A 1043 3.40 -42.89 -6.30
CA ARG A 1043 3.25 -41.56 -5.66
C ARG A 1043 2.26 -40.61 -6.35
N TYR A 1044 2.09 -40.75 -7.67
CA TYR A 1044 1.31 -39.84 -8.51
C TYR A 1044 0.26 -40.55 -9.37
N GLY A 1045 0.15 -41.88 -9.31
CA GLY A 1045 -0.89 -42.59 -10.06
C GLY A 1045 -0.73 -42.60 -11.58
N PHE A 1046 0.49 -42.40 -12.09
CA PHE A 1046 0.74 -42.46 -13.55
C PHE A 1046 2.08 -43.14 -13.88
N SER A 1047 2.19 -43.62 -15.12
CA SER A 1047 3.46 -44.04 -15.74
C SER A 1047 3.62 -43.31 -17.08
N SER A 1048 4.84 -43.25 -17.61
CA SER A 1048 5.08 -42.63 -18.91
C SER A 1048 6.00 -43.46 -19.80
N PRO A 1049 5.64 -43.69 -21.09
CA PRO A 1049 6.49 -44.41 -22.04
C PRO A 1049 7.72 -43.60 -22.46
N THR A 1050 7.81 -42.31 -22.12
CA THR A 1050 8.97 -41.46 -22.43
C THR A 1050 9.94 -41.30 -21.25
N ASN A 1051 9.78 -42.08 -20.18
CA ASN A 1051 10.67 -42.05 -19.01
C ASN A 1051 12.06 -42.64 -19.35
N PRO A 1052 13.14 -41.83 -19.42
CA PRO A 1052 14.46 -42.31 -19.82
C PRO A 1052 15.19 -43.08 -18.70
N TRP A 1053 14.59 -43.18 -17.52
CA TRP A 1053 15.16 -43.87 -16.35
C TRP A 1053 14.48 -45.22 -16.07
N ASP A 1054 13.44 -45.57 -16.82
CA ASP A 1054 12.69 -46.80 -16.60
C ASP A 1054 13.46 -48.03 -17.09
N SER A 1055 13.16 -49.22 -16.55
CA SER A 1055 13.92 -50.43 -16.89
C SER A 1055 13.09 -51.70 -16.73
N ILE A 1056 13.01 -52.52 -17.78
CA ILE A 1056 12.42 -53.85 -17.71
C ILE A 1056 13.51 -54.85 -17.28
N GLN A 1057 13.26 -55.59 -16.20
CA GLN A 1057 14.14 -56.69 -15.76
C GLN A 1057 13.67 -58.03 -16.34
N PHE A 1058 14.59 -58.80 -16.93
CA PHE A 1058 14.30 -60.09 -17.52
C PHE A 1058 14.88 -61.24 -16.69
N SER A 1059 14.01 -62.06 -16.12
CA SER A 1059 14.39 -63.26 -15.37
C SER A 1059 14.54 -64.48 -16.28
N GLY A 1060 15.72 -64.66 -16.90
CA GLY A 1060 16.02 -65.89 -17.64
C GLY A 1060 17.30 -65.86 -18.47
N ASN A 1061 17.89 -67.04 -18.70
CA ASN A 1061 19.14 -67.21 -19.46
C ASN A 1061 18.93 -67.23 -21.00
N SER A 1062 17.74 -66.85 -21.48
CA SER A 1062 17.34 -66.96 -22.88
C SER A 1062 17.87 -65.79 -23.71
N LYS A 1063 18.84 -66.04 -24.60
CA LYS A 1063 19.34 -65.03 -25.54
C LYS A 1063 18.33 -64.82 -26.68
N ILE A 1064 17.72 -63.63 -26.73
CA ILE A 1064 16.78 -63.19 -27.77
C ILE A 1064 17.51 -62.23 -28.72
N HIS A 1065 17.18 -62.26 -30.00
CA HIS A 1065 17.73 -61.31 -30.99
C HIS A 1065 17.10 -59.92 -30.80
N LEU A 1066 17.91 -58.84 -30.82
CA LEU A 1066 17.45 -57.48 -30.49
C LEU A 1066 16.27 -57.03 -31.35
N ASP A 1067 16.33 -57.20 -32.68
CA ASP A 1067 15.22 -56.81 -33.56
C ASP A 1067 13.93 -57.59 -33.27
N SER A 1068 14.05 -58.89 -32.95
CA SER A 1068 12.91 -59.74 -32.59
C SER A 1068 12.33 -59.33 -31.22
N PHE A 1069 13.17 -58.86 -30.31
CA PHE A 1069 12.78 -58.36 -29.00
C PHE A 1069 12.05 -57.01 -29.12
N LEU A 1070 12.64 -56.03 -29.79
CA LEU A 1070 12.03 -54.71 -30.04
C LEU A 1070 10.70 -54.87 -30.80
N SER A 1071 10.65 -55.74 -31.81
CA SER A 1071 9.42 -56.05 -32.54
C SER A 1071 8.36 -56.75 -31.68
N ALA A 1072 8.72 -57.73 -30.84
CA ALA A 1072 7.75 -58.48 -30.04
C ALA A 1072 7.14 -57.66 -28.91
N PHE A 1073 7.91 -56.73 -28.32
CA PHE A 1073 7.43 -55.79 -27.29
C PHE A 1073 6.97 -54.44 -27.87
N ASN A 1074 6.94 -54.30 -29.21
CA ASN A 1074 6.53 -53.10 -29.93
C ASN A 1074 7.27 -51.81 -29.50
N ILE A 1075 8.55 -51.96 -29.14
CA ILE A 1075 9.42 -50.88 -28.63
C ILE A 1075 9.98 -50.08 -29.81
N ALA A 1076 9.61 -48.80 -29.90
CA ALA A 1076 10.09 -47.90 -30.94
C ALA A 1076 11.30 -47.07 -30.47
N GLY A 1077 12.34 -47.01 -31.29
CA GLY A 1077 13.57 -46.25 -31.06
C GLY A 1077 14.67 -46.69 -32.03
N LEU A 1078 15.75 -45.93 -32.15
CA LEU A 1078 16.96 -46.37 -32.87
C LEU A 1078 17.79 -47.30 -31.98
N PRO A 1079 18.50 -48.31 -32.54
CA PRO A 1079 19.32 -49.23 -31.74
C PRO A 1079 20.33 -48.55 -30.81
N ASP A 1080 20.86 -47.39 -31.23
CA ASP A 1080 21.84 -46.58 -30.49
C ASP A 1080 21.24 -45.79 -29.31
N GLU A 1081 19.91 -45.72 -29.19
CA GLU A 1081 19.21 -45.00 -28.11
C GLU A 1081 18.95 -45.88 -26.87
N PHE A 1082 19.07 -47.21 -27.00
CA PHE A 1082 18.83 -48.15 -25.90
C PHE A 1082 20.11 -48.42 -25.09
N TYR A 1083 20.10 -48.09 -23.80
CA TYR A 1083 21.25 -48.36 -22.92
C TYR A 1083 21.32 -49.84 -22.54
N HIS A 1084 22.27 -50.57 -23.13
CA HIS A 1084 22.48 -51.99 -22.87
C HIS A 1084 23.42 -52.19 -21.68
N ASN A 1085 22.94 -52.83 -20.60
CA ASN A 1085 23.80 -53.17 -19.46
C ASN A 1085 24.56 -54.48 -19.72
N SER A 1086 25.61 -54.41 -20.55
CA SER A 1086 26.50 -55.53 -20.83
C SER A 1086 27.47 -55.76 -19.67
N GLU A 1087 27.25 -56.81 -18.88
CA GLU A 1087 28.24 -57.33 -17.93
C GLU A 1087 29.42 -57.97 -18.68
N ASP A 1088 30.34 -57.14 -19.20
CA ASP A 1088 31.63 -57.58 -19.74
C ASP A 1088 32.66 -56.42 -19.82
N THR A 1089 32.76 -55.59 -18.76
CA THR A 1089 34.00 -54.88 -18.34
C THR A 1089 33.89 -54.31 -16.92
#